data_AF-A0A2R6VZR5-F1
#
_entry.id   AF-A0A2R6VZR5-F1
#
_cell.length_a   1.000
_cell.length_b   1.000
_cell.length_c   1.000
_cell.angle_alpha   90.00
_cell.angle_beta   90.00
_cell.angle_gamma   90.00
#
_symmetry.space_group_name_H-M   'P 1'
#
loop_
_entity.id
_entity.type
_entity.pdbx_description
1 polymer ?
#
loop_
_entity_poly.entity_id
_entity_poly.type
_entity_poly.pdbx_seq_one_letter_code
_entity_poly.pdbx_strand_id
1 'polypeptide(L)'
;MQEKRLDNMRAEEFKLKDEEQVVPHMAKVFLCGYEKVGKTTLRRSMERNLLKSLIKWERRPRFHEEPRTRGIELSEVSGEAGTPEEELTLILWELAGQQEFHVMHGAFLPDLGLASGRATTFVLVFRADSVKPPEAAKSERELRYWLRFIAAGSVKGLKRHLVLALNCIDSRIHGGVEAEDFNRQKTFWGSLLKDVGKAFSDSLDIHSEPIVVDARSRRSVQKLKQHLLSKVENALKDVKIPKLCLEIHEFLLDWKSKHSNFPVLNWTLFSQMMEERGITADKLDAATAHLQETGCILYYRNSPVGMETDRFVVADPEWFGRKVIGEILLPEQMPAAKHSSLSQIVGDDGSLKRSMLAGHFQALNKDSANTDELIDMLAKLGLCYDVGKERVFIPALIREDNLSKWERKGVHWVMGRSLQPREEDKGFIPSSVFRKLQVLLAQHEKFGLPRDSDYCAGKTFSFFMVGTQMVLVQFDVDESHPGDDRIDVLVKRMVKQVDVVNGFEVEDHSYHTDLELVLKIMELVEGLCHQTCPSLELERKAIGPWRADSATVPMADRKLIPVDELKMRVGKHGLHSSTTMRVGTVVVQNGQLLSASELETINSNVNQSLLIAQSDMPPSSLPMADETEEAVKQDETQGDAERIISVVTEEHHRIGP
;
A
#
# COMPACT_ATOMS: atom_id res chain seq x y z
N MET A 1 -15.56 -3.92 -9.76
CA MET A 1 -14.16 -3.53 -10.08
C MET A 1 -13.15 -4.63 -9.73
N GLN A 2 -13.30 -5.35 -8.61
CA GLN A 2 -12.42 -6.48 -8.23
C GLN A 2 -12.64 -7.74 -9.07
N GLU A 3 -13.90 -8.12 -9.33
CA GLU A 3 -14.25 -9.21 -10.27
C GLU A 3 -13.66 -8.92 -11.67
N LYS A 4 -13.74 -7.66 -12.11
CA LYS A 4 -13.08 -7.15 -13.31
C LYS A 4 -11.56 -7.36 -13.32
N ARG A 5 -10.86 -7.34 -12.18
CA ARG A 5 -9.40 -7.63 -12.13
C ARG A 5 -9.11 -9.12 -12.34
N LEU A 6 -9.87 -10.01 -11.69
CA LEU A 6 -9.73 -11.45 -11.90
C LEU A 6 -10.11 -11.84 -13.33
N ASP A 7 -11.13 -11.21 -13.89
CA ASP A 7 -11.53 -11.36 -15.29
C ASP A 7 -10.50 -10.77 -16.25
N ASN A 8 -9.87 -9.64 -15.91
CA ASN A 8 -8.75 -9.10 -16.67
C ASN A 8 -7.57 -10.06 -16.68
N MET A 9 -7.22 -10.71 -15.56
CA MET A 9 -6.16 -11.72 -15.53
C MET A 9 -6.48 -12.91 -16.44
N ARG A 10 -7.73 -13.40 -16.40
CA ARG A 10 -8.20 -14.46 -17.32
C ARG A 10 -8.19 -13.99 -18.78
N ALA A 11 -8.47 -12.71 -19.03
CA ALA A 11 -8.36 -12.11 -20.34
C ALA A 11 -6.89 -11.97 -20.79
N GLU A 12 -5.95 -11.67 -19.89
CA GLU A 12 -4.52 -11.67 -20.22
C GLU A 12 -4.00 -13.06 -20.56
N GLU A 13 -4.43 -14.10 -19.83
CA GLU A 13 -4.18 -15.49 -20.22
C GLU A 13 -4.77 -15.80 -21.61
N PHE A 14 -5.92 -15.20 -21.96
CA PHE A 14 -6.51 -15.33 -23.29
C PHE A 14 -5.65 -14.71 -24.40
N LYS A 15 -5.01 -13.56 -24.14
CA LYS A 15 -4.18 -12.84 -25.13
C LYS A 15 -3.01 -13.67 -25.65
N LEU A 16 -2.58 -14.68 -24.89
CA LEU A 16 -1.43 -15.52 -25.22
C LEU A 16 -1.80 -16.96 -25.61
N LYS A 17 -3.09 -17.26 -25.82
CA LYS A 17 -3.56 -18.63 -26.10
C LYS A 17 -3.04 -19.24 -27.40
N ASP A 18 -2.78 -18.41 -28.40
CA ASP A 18 -2.32 -18.85 -29.72
C ASP A 18 -0.80 -19.06 -29.78
N GLU A 19 -0.07 -18.71 -28.72
CA GLU A 19 1.37 -18.90 -28.61
C GLU A 19 1.72 -20.36 -28.29
N GLU A 20 2.91 -20.81 -28.72
CA GLU A 20 3.46 -22.10 -28.31
C GLU A 20 3.58 -22.14 -26.78
N GLN A 21 3.09 -23.21 -26.16
CA GLN A 21 2.99 -23.33 -24.71
C GLN A 21 4.08 -24.25 -24.15
N VAL A 22 4.80 -23.79 -23.13
CA VAL A 22 5.89 -24.52 -22.46
C VAL A 22 5.63 -24.62 -20.95
N VAL A 23 6.34 -25.52 -20.28
CA VAL A 23 6.26 -25.67 -18.81
C VAL A 23 7.08 -24.56 -18.15
N PRO A 24 6.55 -23.85 -17.14
CA PRO A 24 7.32 -22.88 -16.38
C PRO A 24 8.42 -23.57 -15.56
N HIS A 25 9.62 -23.02 -15.60
CA HIS A 25 10.79 -23.55 -14.89
C HIS A 25 11.37 -22.55 -13.87
N MET A 26 10.72 -21.40 -13.67
CA MET A 26 11.15 -20.37 -12.72
C MET A 26 10.02 -19.96 -11.79
N ALA A 27 10.36 -19.75 -10.52
CA ALA A 27 9.43 -19.28 -9.50
C ALA A 27 10.10 -18.36 -8.49
N LYS A 28 9.32 -17.44 -7.93
CA LYS A 28 9.75 -16.45 -6.97
C LYS A 28 9.51 -16.94 -5.54
N VAL A 29 10.52 -16.79 -4.69
CA VAL A 29 10.39 -17.04 -3.24
C VAL A 29 10.84 -15.83 -2.46
N PHE A 30 9.91 -15.14 -1.79
CA PHE A 30 10.26 -14.05 -0.89
C PHE A 30 10.72 -14.57 0.47
N LEU A 31 11.90 -14.16 0.91
CA LEU A 31 12.36 -14.34 2.28
C LEU A 31 12.06 -13.06 3.08
N CYS A 32 11.02 -13.12 3.91
CA CYS A 32 10.54 -12.00 4.72
C CYS A 32 10.84 -12.24 6.20
N GLY A 33 10.81 -11.17 7.00
CA GLY A 33 11.07 -11.22 8.43
C GLY A 33 11.90 -10.02 8.90
N TYR A 34 11.91 -9.77 10.21
CA TYR A 34 12.66 -8.65 10.80
C TYR A 34 14.17 -8.82 10.67
N GLU A 35 14.93 -7.79 11.02
CA GLU A 35 16.39 -7.87 11.04
C GLU A 35 16.91 -8.96 11.99
N LYS A 36 18.10 -9.51 11.70
CA LYS A 36 18.82 -10.48 12.55
C LYS A 36 18.11 -11.83 12.80
N VAL A 37 17.03 -12.15 12.10
CA VAL A 37 16.40 -13.49 12.13
C VAL A 37 17.15 -14.55 11.30
N GLY A 38 18.22 -14.16 10.58
CA GLY A 38 19.10 -15.05 9.84
C GLY A 38 18.71 -15.35 8.38
N LYS A 39 17.95 -14.44 7.74
CA LYS A 39 17.56 -14.55 6.31
C LYS A 39 18.75 -14.71 5.37
N THR A 40 19.77 -13.86 5.52
CA THR A 40 20.98 -13.87 4.68
C THR A 40 21.73 -15.19 4.78
N THR A 41 21.89 -15.70 6.01
CA THR A 41 22.52 -16.99 6.26
C THR A 41 21.70 -18.13 5.66
N LEU A 42 20.36 -18.08 5.79
CA LEU A 42 19.45 -19.08 5.23
C LEU A 42 19.53 -19.13 3.69
N ARG A 43 19.41 -17.98 3.04
CA ARG A 43 19.53 -17.82 1.58
C ARG A 43 20.83 -18.42 1.05
N ARG A 44 21.97 -18.03 1.63
CA ARG A 44 23.30 -18.53 1.24
C ARG A 44 23.46 -20.02 1.48
N SER A 45 22.81 -20.58 2.48
CA SER A 45 22.83 -22.02 2.74
C SER A 45 21.99 -22.81 1.73
N MET A 46 20.94 -22.22 1.16
CA MET A 46 20.15 -22.82 0.07
C MET A 46 20.86 -22.76 -1.30
N GLU A 47 21.60 -21.68 -1.60
CA GLU A 47 22.27 -21.45 -2.90
C GLU A 47 23.41 -22.46 -3.21
N ARG A 48 24.06 -23.02 -2.19
CA ARG A 48 25.35 -23.70 -2.35
C ARG A 48 25.21 -25.10 -2.97
N ASN A 49 25.20 -25.18 -4.31
CA ASN A 49 25.41 -26.39 -5.09
C ASN A 49 26.80 -27.01 -4.81
N LEU A 50 26.89 -28.35 -4.89
CA LEU A 50 28.10 -29.14 -4.66
C LEU A 50 29.31 -28.66 -5.49
N LEU A 51 29.10 -28.23 -6.75
CA LEU A 51 30.14 -27.75 -7.66
C LEU A 51 30.75 -26.39 -7.26
N LYS A 52 29.94 -25.42 -6.80
CA LYS A 52 30.44 -24.14 -6.25
C LYS A 52 31.16 -24.32 -4.90
N SER A 53 30.93 -25.45 -4.21
CA SER A 53 31.55 -25.76 -2.92
C SER A 53 32.99 -26.28 -3.03
N LEU A 54 33.37 -26.84 -4.18
CA LEU A 54 34.75 -27.26 -4.47
C LEU A 54 35.67 -26.04 -4.71
N ILE A 55 35.14 -24.97 -5.30
CA ILE A 55 35.93 -23.76 -5.65
C ILE A 55 36.03 -22.77 -4.46
N LYS A 56 35.11 -22.80 -3.49
CA LYS A 56 35.09 -21.90 -2.31
C LYS A 56 35.59 -22.55 -1.00
N TRP A 57 36.16 -23.76 -1.04
CA TRP A 57 36.61 -24.47 0.17
C TRP A 57 37.75 -23.74 0.93
N GLU A 58 38.47 -22.83 0.28
CA GLU A 58 39.64 -22.15 0.86
C GLU A 58 39.35 -21.01 1.84
N ARG A 59 38.11 -20.58 2.06
CA ARG A 59 37.82 -19.60 3.11
C ARG A 59 36.55 -19.99 3.83
N ARG A 60 36.67 -20.75 4.92
CA ARG A 60 35.74 -20.60 6.04
C ARG A 60 35.93 -19.16 6.51
N PRO A 61 35.01 -18.21 6.26
CA PRO A 61 35.04 -17.01 7.05
C PRO A 61 34.80 -17.50 8.48
N ARG A 62 35.61 -17.07 9.45
CA ARG A 62 35.07 -16.93 10.80
C ARG A 62 33.73 -16.22 10.62
N PHE A 63 32.66 -16.66 11.29
CA PHE A 63 31.36 -15.99 11.26
C PHE A 63 31.55 -14.56 11.80
N HIS A 64 32.09 -13.67 10.97
CA HIS A 64 32.02 -12.24 11.13
C HIS A 64 30.54 -11.90 10.94
N GLU A 65 30.04 -10.96 11.75
CA GLU A 65 28.69 -10.44 11.58
C GLU A 65 28.45 -10.14 10.10
N GLU A 66 27.49 -10.85 9.50
CA GLU A 66 27.19 -10.68 8.09
C GLU A 66 26.67 -9.25 7.87
N PRO A 67 27.11 -8.55 6.81
CA PRO A 67 26.57 -7.23 6.51
C PRO A 67 25.08 -7.35 6.26
N ARG A 68 24.32 -6.40 6.80
CA ARG A 68 22.87 -6.38 6.65
C ARG A 68 22.49 -6.18 5.17
N THR A 69 21.47 -6.89 4.72
CA THR A 69 20.85 -6.73 3.40
C THR A 69 20.46 -5.28 3.18
N ARG A 70 20.88 -4.67 2.07
CA ARG A 70 20.53 -3.28 1.71
C ARG A 70 19.50 -3.33 0.59
N GLY A 71 18.23 -3.08 0.89
CA GLY A 71 17.14 -3.25 -0.08
C GLY A 71 16.82 -4.72 -0.34
N ILE A 72 17.28 -5.29 -1.46
CA ILE A 72 17.06 -6.71 -1.80
C ILE A 72 18.35 -7.42 -2.21
N GLU A 73 18.42 -8.72 -1.95
CA GLU A 73 19.45 -9.60 -2.52
C GLU A 73 18.80 -10.83 -3.16
N LEU A 74 19.32 -11.25 -4.32
CA LEU A 74 18.81 -12.38 -5.08
C LEU A 74 19.77 -13.58 -5.05
N SER A 75 19.22 -14.78 -5.17
CA SER A 75 19.99 -15.99 -5.50
C SER A 75 19.11 -17.05 -6.11
N GLU A 76 19.67 -17.85 -6.99
CA GLU A 76 18.97 -18.96 -7.65
C GLU A 76 19.26 -20.29 -6.96
N VAL A 77 18.23 -21.13 -6.87
CA VAL A 77 18.30 -22.47 -6.29
C VAL A 77 17.51 -23.43 -7.16
N SER A 78 18.17 -24.47 -7.68
CA SER A 78 17.52 -25.49 -8.51
C SER A 78 17.34 -26.82 -7.79
N GLY A 79 16.49 -27.68 -8.36
CA GLY A 79 16.33 -29.07 -7.94
C GLY A 79 17.62 -29.90 -8.01
N GLU A 80 17.58 -31.08 -7.42
CA GLU A 80 18.71 -32.01 -7.49
C GLU A 80 18.59 -32.86 -8.77
N ALA A 81 19.72 -33.23 -9.35
CA ALA A 81 19.73 -34.06 -10.55
C ALA A 81 19.03 -35.40 -10.29
N GLY A 82 18.14 -35.81 -11.20
CA GLY A 82 17.35 -37.02 -11.07
C GLY A 82 16.11 -36.90 -10.17
N THR A 83 15.73 -35.69 -9.75
CA THR A 83 14.43 -35.44 -9.08
C THR A 83 13.44 -34.77 -10.04
N PRO A 84 12.11 -34.87 -9.78
CA PRO A 84 11.10 -34.20 -10.62
C PRO A 84 11.30 -32.69 -10.74
N GLU A 85 11.95 -32.07 -9.76
CA GLU A 85 12.19 -30.63 -9.69
C GLU A 85 13.53 -30.19 -10.31
N GLU A 86 14.27 -31.08 -10.99
CA GLU A 86 15.60 -30.79 -11.57
C GLU A 86 15.61 -29.54 -12.45
N GLU A 87 14.59 -29.36 -13.29
CA GLU A 87 14.48 -28.23 -14.20
C GLU A 87 13.92 -26.97 -13.52
N LEU A 88 13.36 -27.08 -12.32
CA LEU A 88 12.77 -25.95 -11.59
C LEU A 88 13.85 -25.13 -10.88
N THR A 89 13.82 -23.83 -11.08
CA THR A 89 14.68 -22.83 -10.42
C THR A 89 13.85 -21.87 -9.57
N LEU A 90 14.18 -21.80 -8.28
CA LEU A 90 13.64 -20.82 -7.35
C LEU A 90 14.55 -19.60 -7.29
N ILE A 91 13.99 -18.43 -7.58
CA ILE A 91 14.64 -17.13 -7.38
C ILE A 91 14.30 -16.67 -5.97
N LEU A 92 15.28 -16.73 -5.06
CA LEU A 92 15.12 -16.29 -3.68
C LEU A 92 15.28 -14.77 -3.59
N TRP A 93 14.21 -14.07 -3.24
CA TRP A 93 14.15 -12.63 -3.01
C TRP A 93 14.28 -12.34 -1.51
N GLU A 94 15.47 -12.01 -1.04
CA GLU A 94 15.69 -11.60 0.33
C GLU A 94 15.39 -10.11 0.51
N LEU A 95 14.30 -9.79 1.23
CA LEU A 95 13.96 -8.42 1.57
C LEU A 95 14.72 -7.96 2.82
N ALA A 96 15.24 -6.73 2.81
CA ALA A 96 15.85 -6.13 3.98
C ALA A 96 14.83 -5.98 5.11
N GLY A 97 15.15 -6.55 6.28
CA GLY A 97 14.26 -6.53 7.45
C GLY A 97 14.39 -5.30 8.34
N GLN A 98 15.25 -4.34 8.00
CA GLN A 98 15.40 -3.09 8.77
C GLN A 98 14.22 -2.15 8.47
N GLN A 99 13.80 -1.37 9.47
CA GLN A 99 12.56 -0.58 9.40
C GLN A 99 12.60 0.46 8.27
N GLU A 100 13.77 1.01 7.98
CA GLU A 100 14.00 1.99 6.91
C GLU A 100 13.60 1.44 5.53
N PHE A 101 13.65 0.12 5.34
CA PHE A 101 13.32 -0.54 4.07
C PHE A 101 11.87 -0.99 3.95
N HIS A 102 11.10 -1.03 5.04
CA HIS A 102 9.71 -1.52 5.00
C HIS A 102 8.84 -0.69 4.07
N VAL A 103 9.10 0.62 4.02
CA VAL A 103 8.43 1.57 3.12
C VAL A 103 8.63 1.26 1.64
N MET A 104 9.66 0.48 1.30
CA MET A 104 9.99 0.09 -0.07
C MET A 104 9.61 -1.34 -0.41
N HIS A 105 9.19 -2.16 0.56
CA HIS A 105 8.75 -3.53 0.27
C HIS A 105 7.59 -3.55 -0.72
N GLY A 106 6.66 -2.59 -0.61
CA GLY A 106 5.58 -2.43 -1.59
C GLY A 106 6.05 -2.08 -3.01
N ALA A 107 7.24 -1.47 -3.17
CA ALA A 107 7.82 -1.21 -4.49
C ALA A 107 8.46 -2.46 -5.11
N PHE A 108 8.87 -3.45 -4.31
CA PHE A 108 9.43 -4.73 -4.80
C PHE A 108 8.37 -5.83 -4.96
N LEU A 109 7.15 -5.57 -4.51
CA LEU A 109 5.98 -6.41 -4.68
C LEU A 109 4.96 -5.78 -5.64
N PRO A 110 5.37 -5.11 -6.75
CA PRO A 110 4.39 -4.44 -7.58
C PRO A 110 3.47 -5.50 -8.17
N ASP A 111 2.18 -5.26 -7.95
CA ASP A 111 1.07 -6.04 -8.44
C ASP A 111 1.31 -7.56 -8.38
N LEU A 112 1.41 -8.12 -7.17
CA LEU A 112 1.37 -9.58 -6.97
C LEU A 112 0.25 -10.21 -7.80
N GLY A 113 -0.86 -9.49 -8.02
CA GLY A 113 -1.99 -9.88 -8.87
C GLY A 113 -1.84 -9.89 -10.39
N LEU A 114 -0.69 -9.61 -10.99
CA LEU A 114 -0.60 -9.52 -12.47
C LEU A 114 -0.71 -10.86 -13.20
N ALA A 115 -0.52 -11.98 -12.49
CA ALA A 115 -0.64 -13.31 -13.05
C ALA A 115 -1.25 -14.27 -12.04
N SER A 116 -1.38 -15.55 -12.42
CA SER A 116 -2.07 -16.61 -11.65
C SER A 116 -1.60 -16.80 -10.21
N GLY A 117 -0.49 -16.18 -9.80
CA GLY A 117 0.01 -16.15 -8.44
C GLY A 117 0.67 -17.44 -7.94
N ARG A 118 0.66 -18.48 -8.77
CA ARG A 118 1.12 -19.83 -8.44
C ARG A 118 2.65 -19.95 -8.40
N ALA A 119 3.35 -19.03 -9.06
CA ALA A 119 4.81 -19.03 -9.11
C ALA A 119 5.44 -18.20 -7.97
N THR A 120 4.65 -17.63 -7.06
CA THR A 120 5.16 -16.86 -5.92
C THR A 120 4.86 -17.56 -4.59
N THR A 121 5.91 -17.79 -3.80
CA THR A 121 5.82 -18.30 -2.43
C THR A 121 6.48 -17.34 -1.43
N PHE A 122 5.90 -17.21 -0.24
CA PHE A 122 6.47 -16.44 0.86
C PHE A 122 7.04 -17.35 1.93
N VAL A 123 8.26 -17.05 2.40
CA VAL A 123 8.88 -17.68 3.56
C VAL A 123 9.07 -16.62 4.63
N LEU A 124 8.30 -16.73 5.71
CA LEU A 124 8.48 -15.90 6.90
C LEU A 124 9.57 -16.53 7.77
N VAL A 125 10.66 -15.80 8.00
CA VAL A 125 11.77 -16.26 8.83
C VAL A 125 11.69 -15.63 10.20
N PHE A 126 11.59 -16.46 11.22
CA PHE A 126 11.53 -16.06 12.63
C PHE A 126 12.61 -16.75 13.43
N ARG A 127 12.98 -16.18 14.58
CA ARG A 127 13.86 -16.88 15.52
C ARG A 127 13.05 -17.90 16.30
N ALA A 128 13.56 -19.13 16.38
CA ALA A 128 12.89 -20.20 17.12
C ALA A 128 12.83 -19.90 18.63
N ASP A 129 13.82 -19.18 19.18
CA ASP A 129 14.00 -18.94 20.62
C ASP A 129 13.18 -17.77 21.20
N SER A 130 12.43 -17.05 20.36
CA SER A 130 11.62 -15.87 20.76
C SER A 130 10.26 -16.25 21.37
N VAL A 131 10.26 -17.18 22.34
CA VAL A 131 9.02 -17.77 22.90
C VAL A 131 8.79 -17.48 24.38
N LYS A 132 9.66 -16.70 25.02
CA LYS A 132 9.48 -16.23 26.40
C LYS A 132 8.79 -14.86 26.39
N PRO A 133 7.98 -14.48 27.39
CA PRO A 133 7.55 -13.10 27.55
C PRO A 133 8.74 -12.20 27.91
N PRO A 134 8.85 -10.97 27.36
CA PRO A 134 7.91 -10.27 26.47
C PRO A 134 8.04 -10.59 24.96
N GLU A 135 9.04 -11.39 24.56
CA GLU A 135 9.35 -11.70 23.16
C GLU A 135 8.21 -12.44 22.44
N ALA A 136 7.45 -13.28 23.14
CA ALA A 136 6.29 -13.98 22.58
C ALA A 136 5.22 -13.01 22.02
N ALA A 137 4.91 -11.93 22.75
CA ALA A 137 3.95 -10.91 22.29
C ALA A 137 4.51 -10.12 21.11
N LYS A 138 5.82 -9.88 21.09
CA LYS A 138 6.50 -9.29 19.94
C LYS A 138 6.41 -10.20 18.71
N SER A 139 6.68 -11.50 18.86
CA SER A 139 6.56 -12.50 17.80
C SER A 139 5.15 -12.60 17.21
N GLU A 140 4.11 -12.51 18.05
CA GLU A 140 2.73 -12.43 17.57
C GLU A 140 2.49 -11.17 16.72
N ARG A 141 2.91 -9.99 17.20
CA ARG A 141 2.75 -8.74 16.45
C ARG A 141 3.48 -8.78 15.11
N GLU A 142 4.72 -9.25 15.10
CA GLU A 142 5.51 -9.39 13.88
C GLU A 142 4.88 -10.39 12.90
N LEU A 143 4.34 -11.52 13.39
CA LEU A 143 3.64 -12.50 12.54
C LEU A 143 2.37 -11.87 11.94
N ARG A 144 1.56 -11.20 12.76
CA ARG A 144 0.35 -10.47 12.30
C ARG A 144 0.71 -9.45 11.24
N TYR A 145 1.73 -8.62 11.48
CA TYR A 145 2.20 -7.63 10.51
C TYR A 145 2.49 -8.25 9.14
N TRP A 146 3.32 -9.31 9.10
CA TRP A 146 3.69 -9.95 7.83
C TRP A 146 2.51 -10.62 7.13
N LEU A 147 1.61 -11.26 7.88
CA LEU A 147 0.40 -11.86 7.30
C LEU A 147 -0.52 -10.80 6.69
N ARG A 148 -0.75 -9.69 7.40
CA ARG A 148 -1.55 -8.56 6.90
C ARG A 148 -0.91 -7.91 5.68
N PHE A 149 0.40 -7.67 5.72
CA PHE A 149 1.16 -7.11 4.60
C PHE A 149 1.03 -7.95 3.32
N ILE A 150 1.23 -9.27 3.42
CA ILE A 150 1.14 -10.19 2.28
C ILE A 150 -0.31 -10.31 1.78
N ALA A 151 -1.28 -10.42 2.70
CA ALA A 151 -2.69 -10.52 2.35
C ALA A 151 -3.19 -9.24 1.65
N ALA A 152 -2.84 -8.06 2.16
CA ALA A 152 -3.21 -6.75 1.60
C ALA A 152 -2.66 -6.55 0.18
N GLY A 153 -1.44 -7.02 -0.09
CA GLY A 153 -0.83 -6.98 -1.42
C GLY A 153 -1.38 -8.02 -2.42
N SER A 154 -2.11 -9.02 -1.94
CA SER A 154 -2.65 -10.11 -2.77
C SER A 154 -3.98 -9.72 -3.42
N VAL A 155 -4.32 -10.32 -4.55
CA VAL A 155 -5.65 -10.16 -5.16
C VAL A 155 -6.66 -11.05 -4.46
N LYS A 156 -7.83 -10.50 -4.13
CA LYS A 156 -8.92 -11.25 -3.48
C LYS A 156 -9.30 -12.49 -4.31
N GLY A 157 -9.44 -13.63 -3.64
CA GLY A 157 -9.74 -14.91 -4.28
C GLY A 157 -8.51 -15.68 -4.77
N LEU A 158 -7.31 -15.08 -4.73
CA LEU A 158 -6.06 -15.74 -5.04
C LEU A 158 -5.24 -15.96 -3.77
N LYS A 159 -5.02 -17.23 -3.41
CA LYS A 159 -4.27 -17.57 -2.20
C LYS A 159 -2.77 -17.64 -2.47
N ARG A 160 -1.98 -16.94 -1.66
CA ARG A 160 -0.52 -17.05 -1.70
C ARG A 160 -0.01 -18.14 -0.78
N HIS A 161 0.92 -18.95 -1.30
CA HIS A 161 1.58 -19.97 -0.50
C HIS A 161 2.52 -19.30 0.51
N LEU A 162 2.40 -19.71 1.77
CA LEU A 162 3.20 -19.17 2.86
C LEU A 162 3.77 -20.30 3.72
N VAL A 163 5.06 -20.21 4.01
CA VAL A 163 5.78 -21.14 4.89
C VAL A 163 6.43 -20.36 6.03
N LEU A 164 6.27 -20.84 7.26
CA LEU A 164 6.98 -20.29 8.42
C LEU A 164 8.27 -21.09 8.65
N ALA A 165 9.42 -20.42 8.58
CA ALA A 165 10.74 -20.97 8.86
C ALA A 165 11.25 -20.47 10.22
N LEU A 166 11.42 -21.38 11.18
CA LEU A 166 11.95 -21.06 12.51
C LEU A 166 13.45 -21.31 12.54
N ASN A 167 14.25 -20.27 12.61
CA ASN A 167 15.71 -20.36 12.61
C ASN A 167 16.29 -20.51 14.02
N CYS A 168 17.05 -21.58 14.24
CA CYS A 168 17.82 -21.83 15.46
C CYS A 168 19.17 -21.10 15.37
N ILE A 169 19.25 -19.90 15.96
CA ILE A 169 20.47 -19.09 15.94
C ILE A 169 21.38 -19.47 17.10
N ASP A 170 20.82 -19.54 18.31
CA ASP A 170 21.61 -19.72 19.54
C ASP A 170 21.68 -21.18 20.02
N SER A 171 20.70 -22.02 19.64
CA SER A 171 20.68 -23.46 19.88
C SER A 171 21.28 -24.24 18.70
N ARG A 172 22.01 -25.33 18.97
CA ARG A 172 22.45 -26.26 17.93
C ARG A 172 21.54 -27.47 17.99
N ILE A 173 20.84 -27.77 16.90
CA ILE A 173 19.91 -28.93 16.76
C ILE A 173 20.56 -30.30 17.14
N HIS A 174 21.86 -30.36 17.46
CA HIS A 174 22.59 -31.55 17.87
C HIS A 174 23.03 -31.51 19.35
N GLY A 175 22.18 -32.01 20.26
CA GLY A 175 22.53 -32.27 21.67
C GLY A 175 21.28 -32.45 22.54
N GLY A 176 21.05 -33.65 23.08
CA GLY A 176 19.76 -34.13 23.62
C GLY A 176 19.07 -33.34 24.74
N VAL A 177 19.69 -32.31 25.34
CA VAL A 177 19.04 -31.39 26.30
C VAL A 177 18.22 -30.31 25.57
N GLU A 178 18.52 -30.06 24.28
CA GLU A 178 17.86 -29.05 23.45
C GLU A 178 16.53 -29.52 22.79
N ALA A 179 16.17 -30.80 22.90
CA ALA A 179 15.00 -31.38 22.22
C ALA A 179 13.65 -30.99 22.86
N GLU A 180 13.60 -30.86 24.20
CA GLU A 180 12.36 -30.46 24.91
C GLU A 180 12.04 -28.97 24.72
N ASP A 181 13.04 -28.10 24.89
CA ASP A 181 12.90 -26.66 24.62
C ASP A 181 12.54 -26.40 23.15
N PHE A 182 13.11 -27.19 22.23
CA PHE A 182 12.78 -27.14 20.81
C PHE A 182 11.33 -27.57 20.53
N ASN A 183 10.87 -28.68 21.11
CA ASN A 183 9.49 -29.13 20.96
C ASN A 183 8.50 -28.11 21.53
N ARG A 184 8.84 -27.48 22.65
CA ARG A 184 8.07 -26.39 23.23
C ARG A 184 8.00 -25.18 22.29
N GLN A 185 9.13 -24.76 21.71
CA GLN A 185 9.18 -23.68 20.72
C GLN A 185 8.32 -23.99 19.49
N LYS A 186 8.48 -25.18 18.90
CA LYS A 186 7.68 -25.64 17.75
C LYS A 186 6.19 -25.65 18.09
N THR A 187 5.81 -26.11 19.28
CA THR A 187 4.41 -26.15 19.74
C THR A 187 3.83 -24.75 19.91
N PHE A 188 4.56 -23.83 20.55
CA PHE A 188 4.16 -22.44 20.70
C PHE A 188 3.90 -21.79 19.33
N TRP A 189 4.87 -21.87 18.42
CA TRP A 189 4.75 -21.30 17.08
C TRP A 189 3.67 -21.98 16.24
N GLY A 190 3.47 -23.29 16.41
CA GLY A 190 2.39 -24.02 15.76
C GLY A 190 1.01 -23.55 16.23
N SER A 191 0.81 -23.34 17.54
CA SER A 191 -0.43 -22.78 18.07
C SER A 191 -0.64 -21.36 17.58
N LEU A 192 0.39 -20.50 17.71
CA LEU A 192 0.32 -19.11 17.29
C LEU A 192 -0.01 -18.97 15.80
N LEU A 193 0.64 -19.76 14.94
CA LEU A 193 0.37 -19.76 13.50
C LEU A 193 -1.04 -20.23 13.19
N LYS A 194 -1.57 -21.21 13.92
CA LYS A 194 -2.95 -21.69 13.76
C LYS A 194 -3.96 -20.61 14.20
N ASP A 195 -3.71 -19.98 15.33
CA ASP A 195 -4.61 -19.00 15.94
C ASP A 195 -4.67 -17.72 15.11
N VAL A 196 -3.50 -17.16 14.74
CA VAL A 196 -3.40 -15.96 13.91
C VAL A 196 -3.76 -16.28 12.45
N GLY A 197 -3.29 -17.39 11.92
CA GLY A 197 -3.47 -17.76 10.51
C GLY A 197 -4.92 -18.04 10.13
N LYS A 198 -5.80 -18.37 11.08
CA LYS A 198 -7.23 -18.59 10.84
C LYS A 198 -7.88 -17.39 10.17
N ALA A 199 -7.51 -16.18 10.59
CA ALA A 199 -8.04 -14.93 10.02
C ALA A 199 -7.69 -14.80 8.53
N PHE A 200 -6.57 -15.33 8.07
CA PHE A 200 -6.08 -15.12 6.70
C PHE A 200 -6.37 -16.30 5.75
N SER A 201 -7.18 -17.27 6.17
CA SER A 201 -7.41 -18.51 5.41
C SER A 201 -8.13 -18.32 4.07
N ASP A 202 -8.77 -17.16 3.85
CA ASP A 202 -9.37 -16.73 2.59
C ASP A 202 -8.33 -16.22 1.57
N SER A 203 -7.22 -15.69 2.06
CA SER A 203 -6.23 -14.93 1.27
C SER A 203 -4.87 -15.63 1.20
N LEU A 204 -4.56 -16.53 2.13
CA LEU A 204 -3.26 -17.21 2.24
C LEU A 204 -3.45 -18.73 2.35
N ASP A 205 -2.59 -19.48 1.66
CA ASP A 205 -2.39 -20.92 1.85
C ASP A 205 -1.17 -21.14 2.75
N ILE A 206 -1.43 -21.08 4.07
CA ILE A 206 -0.41 -21.19 5.10
C ILE A 206 -0.08 -22.66 5.36
N HIS A 207 1.18 -23.04 5.22
CA HIS A 207 1.65 -24.36 5.61
C HIS A 207 1.39 -24.61 7.11
N SER A 208 0.72 -25.71 7.42
CA SER A 208 0.13 -25.96 8.75
C SER A 208 1.13 -26.08 9.89
N GLU A 209 2.38 -26.46 9.60
CA GLU A 209 3.44 -26.56 10.61
C GLU A 209 4.64 -25.67 10.30
N PRO A 210 5.25 -25.02 11.31
CA PRO A 210 6.52 -24.33 11.13
C PRO A 210 7.65 -25.31 10.77
N ILE A 211 8.49 -24.95 9.81
CA ILE A 211 9.70 -25.70 9.45
C ILE A 211 10.88 -25.14 10.24
N VAL A 212 11.43 -25.95 11.14
CA VAL A 212 12.58 -25.53 11.94
C VAL A 212 13.88 -25.79 11.17
N VAL A 213 14.77 -24.81 11.17
CA VAL A 213 16.04 -24.82 10.44
C VAL A 213 17.16 -24.27 11.32
N ASP A 214 18.36 -24.84 11.20
CA ASP A 214 19.60 -24.15 11.55
C ASP A 214 20.18 -23.61 10.24
N ALA A 215 20.03 -22.31 10.00
CA ALA A 215 20.49 -21.66 8.77
C ALA A 215 22.00 -21.85 8.50
N ARG A 216 22.80 -22.20 9.51
CA ARG A 216 24.24 -22.48 9.36
C ARG A 216 24.52 -23.91 8.87
N SER A 217 23.53 -24.80 8.98
CA SER A 217 23.64 -26.22 8.64
C SER A 217 22.92 -26.53 7.32
N ARG A 218 23.69 -26.83 6.26
CA ARG A 218 23.13 -27.22 4.95
C ARG A 218 22.17 -28.39 5.04
N ARG A 219 22.49 -29.39 5.87
CA ARG A 219 21.63 -30.56 6.08
C ARG A 219 20.28 -30.15 6.67
N SER A 220 20.25 -29.17 7.56
CA SER A 220 19.01 -28.66 8.15
C SER A 220 18.20 -27.85 7.14
N VAL A 221 18.86 -26.98 6.38
CA VAL A 221 18.23 -26.13 5.35
C VAL A 221 17.67 -26.94 4.18
N GLN A 222 18.27 -28.10 3.87
CA GLN A 222 17.84 -28.97 2.77
C GLN A 222 16.36 -29.36 2.86
N LYS A 223 15.84 -29.59 4.07
CA LYS A 223 14.42 -29.92 4.28
C LYS A 223 13.49 -28.78 3.82
N LEU A 224 13.84 -27.54 4.15
CA LEU A 224 13.09 -26.36 3.71
C LEU A 224 13.22 -26.18 2.19
N LYS A 225 14.42 -26.33 1.63
CA LYS A 225 14.64 -26.26 0.17
C LYS A 225 13.77 -27.26 -0.59
N GLN A 226 13.79 -28.54 -0.18
CA GLN A 226 12.99 -29.60 -0.82
C GLN A 226 11.49 -29.35 -0.68
N HIS A 227 11.05 -28.87 0.48
CA HIS A 227 9.66 -28.50 0.69
C HIS A 227 9.21 -27.39 -0.27
N LEU A 228 10.02 -26.35 -0.45
CA LEU A 228 9.71 -25.24 -1.36
C LEU A 228 9.67 -25.71 -2.82
N LEU A 229 10.67 -26.48 -3.26
CA LEU A 229 10.72 -27.03 -4.61
C LEU A 229 9.49 -27.89 -4.91
N SER A 230 9.18 -28.85 -4.04
CA SER A 230 8.02 -29.73 -4.21
C SER A 230 6.69 -28.95 -4.18
N LYS A 231 6.55 -27.95 -3.31
CA LYS A 231 5.33 -27.13 -3.22
C LYS A 231 5.12 -26.33 -4.51
N VAL A 232 6.18 -25.72 -5.04
CA VAL A 232 6.15 -24.92 -6.27
C VAL A 232 5.92 -25.82 -7.49
N GLU A 233 6.63 -26.95 -7.60
CA GLU A 233 6.42 -27.93 -8.68
C GLU A 233 4.95 -28.37 -8.74
N ASN A 234 4.38 -28.74 -7.59
CA ASN A 234 2.97 -29.11 -7.50
C ASN A 234 2.01 -27.98 -7.88
N ALA A 235 2.35 -26.72 -7.58
CA ALA A 235 1.55 -25.55 -7.94
C ALA A 235 1.65 -25.23 -9.44
N LEU A 236 2.75 -25.60 -10.08
CA LEU A 236 3.04 -25.32 -11.49
C LEU A 236 2.76 -26.48 -12.45
N LYS A 237 2.50 -27.71 -11.95
CA LYS A 237 2.33 -28.94 -12.77
C LYS A 237 1.32 -28.82 -13.93
N ASP A 238 0.25 -28.05 -13.73
CA ASP A 238 -0.83 -27.85 -14.72
C ASP A 238 -0.79 -26.44 -15.34
N VAL A 239 0.27 -25.68 -15.06
CA VAL A 239 0.47 -24.33 -15.59
C VAL A 239 1.28 -24.45 -16.88
N LYS A 240 0.81 -23.76 -17.92
CA LYS A 240 1.60 -23.54 -19.13
C LYS A 240 1.84 -22.06 -19.30
N ILE A 241 3.00 -21.75 -19.84
CA ILE A 241 3.41 -20.39 -20.13
C ILE A 241 3.73 -20.28 -21.61
N PRO A 242 3.41 -19.16 -22.25
CA PRO A 242 3.82 -18.91 -23.62
C PRO A 242 5.34 -18.92 -23.75
N LYS A 243 5.85 -19.57 -24.78
CA LYS A 243 7.28 -19.55 -25.15
C LYS A 243 7.78 -18.12 -25.37
N LEU A 244 6.90 -17.24 -25.84
CA LEU A 244 7.14 -15.79 -25.94
C LEU A 244 7.66 -15.18 -24.63
N CYS A 245 7.21 -15.65 -23.46
CA CYS A 245 7.73 -15.18 -22.17
C CYS A 245 9.23 -15.49 -22.03
N LEU A 246 9.68 -16.66 -22.50
CA LEU A 246 11.09 -17.04 -22.47
C LEU A 246 11.91 -16.21 -23.46
N GLU A 247 11.38 -15.96 -24.66
CA GLU A 247 12.04 -15.12 -25.67
C GLU A 247 12.24 -13.68 -25.18
N ILE A 248 11.23 -13.10 -24.52
CA ILE A 248 11.33 -11.78 -23.89
C ILE A 248 12.32 -11.80 -22.73
N HIS A 249 12.32 -12.87 -21.91
CA HIS A 249 13.29 -13.01 -20.83
C HIS A 249 14.73 -13.06 -21.35
N GLU A 250 14.99 -13.83 -22.40
CA GLU A 250 16.31 -13.91 -23.05
C GLU A 250 16.76 -12.54 -23.59
N PHE A 251 15.84 -11.79 -24.21
CA PHE A 251 16.11 -10.41 -24.61
C PHE A 251 16.49 -9.52 -23.42
N LEU A 252 15.77 -9.61 -22.31
CA LEU A 252 16.03 -8.80 -21.11
C LEU A 252 17.35 -9.20 -20.42
N LEU A 253 17.74 -10.47 -20.48
CA LEU A 253 19.06 -10.93 -20.02
C LEU A 253 20.19 -10.36 -20.89
N ASP A 254 20.03 -10.37 -22.21
CA ASP A 254 20.96 -9.73 -23.14
C ASP A 254 21.05 -8.22 -22.88
N TRP A 255 19.91 -7.54 -22.70
CA TRP A 255 19.84 -6.13 -22.34
C TRP A 255 20.60 -5.84 -21.05
N LYS A 256 20.32 -6.59 -19.98
CA LYS A 256 21.00 -6.48 -18.68
C LYS A 256 22.52 -6.64 -18.82
N SER A 257 22.98 -7.58 -19.64
CA SER A 257 24.42 -7.82 -19.84
C SER A 257 25.12 -6.63 -20.51
N LYS A 258 24.46 -6.00 -21.49
CA LYS A 258 24.97 -4.84 -22.25
C LYS A 258 24.83 -3.53 -21.49
N HIS A 259 23.82 -3.40 -20.63
CA HIS A 259 23.49 -2.19 -19.87
C HIS A 259 23.58 -2.42 -18.37
N SER A 260 24.62 -3.12 -17.90
CA SER A 260 24.78 -3.52 -16.49
C SER A 260 24.81 -2.36 -15.49
N ASN A 261 25.13 -1.15 -15.94
CA ASN A 261 25.07 0.05 -15.12
C ASN A 261 23.64 0.61 -15.01
N PHE A 262 22.84 0.54 -16.08
CA PHE A 262 21.46 1.03 -16.15
C PHE A 262 20.54 0.00 -16.84
N PRO A 263 20.17 -1.09 -16.16
CA PRO A 263 19.38 -2.19 -16.72
C PRO A 263 17.87 -1.88 -16.68
N VAL A 264 17.47 -0.68 -17.12
CA VAL A 264 16.08 -0.21 -17.12
C VAL A 264 15.65 0.10 -18.54
N LEU A 265 14.41 -0.23 -18.86
CA LEU A 265 13.72 0.12 -20.10
C LEU A 265 12.45 0.89 -19.77
N ASN A 266 12.26 2.05 -20.41
CA ASN A 266 10.94 2.66 -20.46
C ASN A 266 10.04 1.87 -21.45
N TRP A 267 8.74 1.90 -21.21
CA TRP A 267 7.80 1.08 -21.97
C TRP A 267 7.69 1.45 -23.45
N THR A 268 7.82 2.73 -23.79
CA THR A 268 7.79 3.20 -25.17
C THR A 268 8.91 2.55 -26.00
N LEU A 269 10.15 2.64 -25.50
CA LEU A 269 11.31 2.02 -26.13
C LEU A 269 11.18 0.50 -26.16
N PHE A 270 10.78 -0.11 -25.04
CA PHE A 270 10.63 -1.56 -24.95
C PHE A 270 9.59 -2.08 -25.95
N SER A 271 8.43 -1.42 -26.04
CA SER A 271 7.36 -1.78 -26.97
C SER A 271 7.81 -1.66 -28.43
N GLN A 272 8.50 -0.58 -28.78
CA GLN A 272 9.04 -0.39 -30.13
C GLN A 272 10.01 -1.52 -30.52
N MET A 273 10.95 -1.86 -29.63
CA MET A 273 11.92 -2.94 -29.89
C MET A 273 11.27 -4.33 -30.02
N MET A 274 10.13 -4.54 -29.37
CA MET A 274 9.38 -5.80 -29.44
C MET A 274 8.45 -5.84 -30.66
N GLU A 275 7.90 -4.70 -31.06
CA GLU A 275 7.10 -4.57 -32.29
C GLU A 275 7.95 -4.88 -33.54
N GLU A 276 9.20 -4.42 -33.57
CA GLU A 276 10.18 -4.77 -34.62
C GLU A 276 10.44 -6.28 -34.72
N ARG A 277 10.15 -7.03 -33.64
CA ARG A 277 10.24 -8.50 -33.57
C ARG A 277 8.90 -9.20 -33.84
N GLY A 278 7.87 -8.44 -34.23
CA GLY A 278 6.53 -8.96 -34.52
C GLY A 278 5.67 -9.21 -33.28
N ILE A 279 6.05 -8.69 -32.10
CA ILE A 279 5.32 -8.87 -30.85
C ILE A 279 4.38 -7.67 -30.64
N THR A 280 3.08 -7.93 -30.62
CA THR A 280 2.06 -6.90 -30.36
C THR A 280 2.12 -6.41 -28.92
N ALA A 281 1.75 -5.14 -28.67
CA ALA A 281 1.75 -4.53 -27.34
C ALA A 281 0.94 -5.33 -26.30
N ASP A 282 -0.21 -5.89 -26.67
CA ASP A 282 -1.05 -6.69 -25.77
C ASP A 282 -0.38 -7.99 -25.30
N LYS A 283 0.32 -8.67 -26.21
CA LYS A 283 1.09 -9.87 -25.88
C LYS A 283 2.32 -9.53 -25.04
N LEU A 284 2.97 -8.40 -25.34
CA LEU A 284 4.13 -7.93 -24.57
C LEU A 284 3.75 -7.63 -23.11
N ASP A 285 2.65 -6.92 -22.88
CA ASP A 285 2.17 -6.57 -21.53
C ASP A 285 1.89 -7.83 -20.70
N ALA A 286 1.15 -8.79 -21.27
CA ALA A 286 0.82 -10.04 -20.60
C ALA A 286 2.05 -10.94 -20.35
N ALA A 287 2.99 -11.03 -21.30
CA ALA A 287 4.23 -11.77 -21.11
C ALA A 287 5.15 -11.11 -20.07
N THR A 288 5.21 -9.78 -20.04
CA THR A 288 5.99 -9.02 -19.04
C THR A 288 5.40 -9.19 -17.63
N ALA A 289 4.07 -9.17 -17.51
CA ALA A 289 3.35 -9.51 -16.28
C ALA A 289 3.70 -10.92 -15.77
N HIS A 290 3.87 -11.89 -16.66
CA HIS A 290 4.31 -13.24 -16.30
C HIS A 290 5.74 -13.25 -15.73
N LEU A 291 6.68 -12.54 -16.39
CA LEU A 291 8.08 -12.44 -15.91
C LEU A 291 8.20 -11.70 -14.57
N GLN A 292 7.31 -10.74 -14.34
CA GLN A 292 7.16 -10.09 -13.03
C GLN A 292 6.76 -11.12 -11.96
N GLU A 293 5.78 -11.98 -12.22
CA GLU A 293 5.32 -13.01 -11.28
C GLU A 293 6.41 -14.05 -10.99
N THR A 294 7.16 -14.52 -11.99
CA THR A 294 8.28 -15.47 -11.79
C THR A 294 9.47 -14.84 -11.05
N GLY A 295 9.55 -13.51 -11.01
CA GLY A 295 10.59 -12.77 -10.31
C GLY A 295 11.89 -12.61 -11.07
N CYS A 296 11.81 -12.65 -12.39
CA CYS A 296 12.94 -12.35 -13.27
C CYS A 296 13.19 -10.83 -13.36
N ILE A 297 12.13 -10.03 -13.25
CA ILE A 297 12.17 -8.57 -13.45
C ILE A 297 11.35 -7.81 -12.40
N LEU A 298 11.46 -6.48 -12.41
CA LEU A 298 10.43 -5.59 -11.85
C LEU A 298 9.68 -4.90 -12.99
N TYR A 299 8.37 -5.06 -13.04
CA TYR A 299 7.49 -4.36 -13.97
C TYR A 299 6.58 -3.38 -13.24
N TYR A 300 6.77 -2.09 -13.49
CA TYR A 300 5.92 -1.02 -12.97
C TYR A 300 4.93 -0.60 -14.05
N ARG A 301 3.70 -1.14 -13.98
CA ARG A 301 2.65 -0.92 -14.99
C ARG A 301 1.94 0.43 -14.84
N ASN A 302 1.94 1.01 -13.64
CA ASN A 302 1.25 2.27 -13.34
C ASN A 302 2.17 3.20 -12.55
N SER A 303 2.11 4.49 -12.90
CA SER A 303 2.74 5.57 -12.13
C SER A 303 1.72 6.23 -11.21
N PRO A 304 2.01 6.41 -9.90
CA PRO A 304 1.11 7.13 -9.00
C PRO A 304 0.95 8.63 -9.32
N VAL A 305 1.93 9.23 -10.02
CA VAL A 305 2.02 10.68 -10.25
C VAL A 305 2.23 11.04 -11.73
N GLY A 306 2.43 10.05 -12.59
CA GLY A 306 2.73 10.20 -14.02
C GLY A 306 1.58 9.77 -14.92
N MET A 307 1.84 9.80 -16.22
CA MET A 307 0.89 9.39 -17.25
C MET A 307 0.76 7.86 -17.29
N GLU A 308 -0.32 7.33 -17.88
CA GLU A 308 -0.49 5.88 -18.07
C GLU A 308 0.66 5.24 -18.87
N THR A 309 1.37 6.05 -19.66
CA THR A 309 2.54 5.66 -20.46
C THR A 309 3.84 5.60 -19.66
N ASP A 310 3.89 6.11 -18.43
CA ASP A 310 5.07 6.09 -17.56
C ASP A 310 5.25 4.72 -16.89
N ARG A 311 5.49 3.70 -17.71
CA ARG A 311 5.74 2.32 -17.29
C ARG A 311 7.21 1.95 -17.48
N PHE A 312 7.72 1.12 -16.59
CA PHE A 312 9.15 0.77 -16.54
C PHE A 312 9.36 -0.73 -16.35
N VAL A 313 10.34 -1.27 -17.05
CA VAL A 313 10.86 -2.63 -16.86
C VAL A 313 12.28 -2.54 -16.34
N VAL A 314 12.51 -3.05 -15.14
CA VAL A 314 13.85 -3.22 -14.57
C VAL A 314 14.28 -4.66 -14.81
N ALA A 315 15.23 -4.84 -15.72
CA ALA A 315 15.78 -6.14 -16.08
C ALA A 315 16.71 -6.71 -15.00
N ASP A 316 17.22 -5.88 -14.09
CA ASP A 316 17.98 -6.32 -12.92
C ASP A 316 17.35 -5.79 -11.61
N PRO A 317 16.46 -6.58 -11.00
CA PRO A 317 15.85 -6.19 -9.73
C PRO A 317 16.86 -5.98 -8.60
N GLU A 318 17.92 -6.78 -8.53
CA GLU A 318 18.93 -6.66 -7.48
C GLU A 318 19.68 -5.33 -7.61
N TRP A 319 20.04 -4.94 -8.83
CA TRP A 319 20.63 -3.62 -9.08
C TRP A 319 19.71 -2.51 -8.57
N PHE A 320 18.43 -2.51 -8.95
CA PHE A 320 17.52 -1.45 -8.53
C PHE A 320 17.30 -1.45 -7.01
N GLY A 321 16.99 -2.61 -6.43
CA GLY A 321 16.71 -2.68 -5.00
C GLY A 321 17.94 -2.44 -4.13
N ARG A 322 19.13 -2.90 -4.52
CA ARG A 322 20.35 -2.78 -3.69
C ARG A 322 21.17 -1.53 -3.98
N LYS A 323 21.36 -1.17 -5.25
CA LYS A 323 22.23 -0.07 -5.67
C LYS A 323 21.51 1.26 -5.78
N VAL A 324 20.25 1.24 -6.17
CA VAL A 324 19.43 2.46 -6.21
C VAL A 324 18.76 2.65 -4.87
N ILE A 325 17.73 1.85 -4.55
CA ILE A 325 16.93 2.03 -3.33
C ILE A 325 17.75 1.80 -2.05
N GLY A 326 18.53 0.72 -2.02
CA GLY A 326 19.37 0.31 -0.89
C GLY A 326 20.32 1.40 -0.39
N GLU A 327 20.92 2.14 -1.32
CA GLU A 327 21.91 3.18 -1.03
C GLU A 327 21.24 4.55 -0.82
N ILE A 328 20.10 4.84 -1.48
CA ILE A 328 19.30 6.05 -1.25
C ILE A 328 18.74 6.11 0.17
N LEU A 329 18.26 4.99 0.69
CA LEU A 329 17.70 4.93 2.05
C LEU A 329 18.75 4.91 3.16
N LEU A 330 20.03 4.79 2.80
CA LEU A 330 21.17 4.84 3.71
C LEU A 330 22.20 5.87 3.22
N PRO A 331 21.86 7.17 3.14
CA PRO A 331 22.71 8.19 2.53
C PRO A 331 24.11 8.27 3.11
N GLU A 332 24.27 8.02 4.42
CA GLU A 332 25.57 8.00 5.09
C GLU A 332 26.51 6.90 4.58
N GLN A 333 25.99 5.90 3.88
CA GLN A 333 26.74 4.79 3.33
C GLN A 333 27.08 5.01 1.84
N MET A 334 26.59 6.08 1.22
CA MET A 334 26.92 6.43 -0.15
C MET A 334 28.42 6.77 -0.27
N PRO A 335 29.12 6.35 -1.35
CA PRO A 335 30.51 6.72 -1.56
C PRO A 335 30.75 8.24 -1.57
N ALA A 336 29.82 9.01 -2.15
CA ALA A 336 29.86 10.47 -2.18
C ALA A 336 29.74 11.11 -0.79
N ALA A 337 29.16 10.41 0.18
CA ALA A 337 28.90 10.88 1.54
C ALA A 337 30.04 10.64 2.54
N LYS A 338 31.08 9.89 2.19
CA LYS A 338 32.14 9.42 3.11
C LYS A 338 32.86 10.50 3.92
N HIS A 339 32.79 11.77 3.51
CA HIS A 339 33.42 12.91 4.17
C HIS A 339 32.43 14.01 4.62
N SER A 340 31.13 13.76 4.52
CA SER A 340 30.07 14.71 4.91
C SER A 340 29.28 14.17 6.11
N SER A 341 28.82 15.04 6.99
CA SER A 341 27.87 14.63 8.01
C SER A 341 26.49 14.37 7.38
N LEU A 342 25.70 13.51 8.00
CA LEU A 342 24.36 13.16 7.50
C LEU A 342 23.43 14.39 7.39
N SER A 343 23.54 15.32 8.33
CA SER A 343 22.85 16.62 8.32
C SER A 343 23.28 17.56 7.19
N GLN A 344 24.47 17.35 6.60
CA GLN A 344 24.91 18.10 5.42
C GLN A 344 24.36 17.51 4.12
N ILE A 345 23.85 16.27 4.16
CA ILE A 345 23.38 15.51 2.99
C ILE A 345 21.85 15.52 2.93
N VAL A 346 21.22 15.28 4.08
CA VAL A 346 19.77 15.18 4.28
C VAL A 346 19.32 16.37 5.13
N GLY A 347 18.33 17.11 4.64
CA GLY A 347 17.67 18.17 5.39
C GLY A 347 16.67 17.60 6.41
N ASP A 348 16.27 18.43 7.37
CA ASP A 348 15.30 18.02 8.42
C ASP A 348 13.94 17.62 7.83
N ASP A 349 13.61 18.15 6.65
CA ASP A 349 12.44 17.81 5.85
C ASP A 349 12.59 16.49 5.05
N GLY A 350 13.68 15.73 5.24
CA GLY A 350 13.96 14.52 4.48
C GLY A 350 14.44 14.76 3.05
N SER A 351 14.69 16.01 2.64
CA SER A 351 15.22 16.30 1.31
C SER A 351 16.72 16.01 1.21
N LEU A 352 17.15 15.43 0.10
CA LEU A 352 18.53 15.08 -0.18
C LEU A 352 19.10 16.02 -1.25
N LYS A 353 20.37 16.44 -1.11
CA LYS A 353 21.02 17.29 -2.12
C LYS A 353 21.07 16.58 -3.48
N ARG A 354 20.57 17.23 -4.52
CA ARG A 354 20.56 16.69 -5.89
C ARG A 354 21.96 16.37 -6.38
N SER A 355 22.96 17.20 -6.04
CA SER A 355 24.36 16.93 -6.39
C SER A 355 24.93 15.66 -5.75
N MET A 356 24.48 15.29 -4.55
CA MET A 356 24.87 14.05 -3.88
C MET A 356 24.25 12.83 -4.55
N LEU A 357 22.97 12.92 -4.88
CA LEU A 357 22.26 11.87 -5.63
C LEU A 357 22.86 11.68 -7.02
N ALA A 358 23.13 12.78 -7.72
CA ALA A 358 23.74 12.76 -9.03
C ALA A 358 25.16 12.19 -8.99
N GLY A 359 25.99 12.61 -8.03
CA GLY A 359 27.33 12.05 -7.85
C GLY A 359 27.31 10.56 -7.50
N HIS A 360 26.32 10.11 -6.72
CA HIS A 360 26.09 8.69 -6.43
C HIS A 360 25.73 7.90 -7.67
N PHE A 361 24.73 8.38 -8.43
CA PHE A 361 24.29 7.73 -9.66
C PHE A 361 25.34 7.76 -10.76
N GLN A 362 26.16 8.81 -10.87
CA GLN A 362 27.31 8.84 -11.79
C GLN A 362 28.39 7.81 -11.42
N ALA A 363 28.54 7.50 -10.12
CA ALA A 363 29.45 6.43 -9.71
C ALA A 363 28.92 5.03 -10.07
N LEU A 364 27.58 4.87 -10.11
CA LEU A 364 26.91 3.65 -10.57
C LEU A 364 26.85 3.58 -12.10
N ASN A 365 26.63 4.72 -12.75
CA ASN A 365 26.43 4.93 -14.17
C ASN A 365 27.52 5.82 -14.73
N LYS A 366 28.42 5.25 -15.54
CA LYS A 366 29.45 6.05 -16.23
C LYS A 366 28.88 7.13 -17.17
N ASP A 367 27.59 7.07 -17.48
CA ASP A 367 26.88 8.03 -18.31
C ASP A 367 26.01 8.98 -17.45
N SER A 368 26.22 10.29 -17.62
CA SER A 368 25.48 11.32 -16.90
C SER A 368 24.01 11.42 -17.33
N ALA A 369 23.65 11.07 -18.58
CA ALA A 369 22.26 11.14 -19.06
C ALA A 369 21.34 10.22 -18.24
N ASN A 370 21.83 9.04 -17.86
CA ASN A 370 21.10 8.04 -17.08
C ASN A 370 20.83 8.49 -15.63
N THR A 371 21.49 9.54 -15.14
CA THR A 371 21.32 10.04 -13.77
C THR A 371 20.00 10.79 -13.61
N ASP A 372 19.70 11.72 -14.50
CA ASP A 372 18.45 12.47 -14.46
C ASP A 372 17.26 11.56 -14.82
N GLU A 373 17.44 10.61 -15.73
CA GLU A 373 16.44 9.58 -16.04
C GLU A 373 16.09 8.71 -14.82
N LEU A 374 17.07 8.38 -13.98
CA LEU A 374 16.81 7.62 -12.75
C LEU A 374 16.03 8.44 -11.72
N ILE A 375 16.34 9.73 -11.58
CA ILE A 375 15.59 10.63 -10.70
C ILE A 375 14.15 10.77 -11.20
N ASP A 376 13.96 10.98 -12.51
CA ASP A 376 12.63 11.03 -13.14
C ASP A 376 11.85 9.74 -12.93
N MET A 377 12.49 8.58 -13.11
CA MET A 377 11.90 7.27 -12.81
C MET A 377 11.47 7.19 -11.34
N LEU A 378 12.33 7.53 -10.39
CA LEU A 378 11.99 7.51 -8.96
C LEU A 378 10.83 8.46 -8.62
N ALA A 379 10.79 9.62 -9.27
CA ALA A 379 9.68 10.57 -9.12
C ALA A 379 8.37 9.96 -9.64
N LYS A 380 8.38 9.38 -10.84
CA LYS A 380 7.24 8.68 -11.43
C LYS A 380 6.80 7.45 -10.64
N LEU A 381 7.68 6.81 -9.89
CA LEU A 381 7.29 5.73 -8.97
C LEU A 381 6.65 6.25 -7.66
N GLY A 382 6.54 7.57 -7.49
CA GLY A 382 6.04 8.21 -6.27
C GLY A 382 7.00 8.08 -5.09
N LEU A 383 8.30 7.93 -5.35
CA LEU A 383 9.33 7.73 -4.33
C LEU A 383 10.06 9.02 -3.95
N CYS A 384 10.03 10.02 -4.83
CA CYS A 384 10.61 11.33 -4.57
C CYS A 384 9.95 12.43 -5.40
N TYR A 385 10.33 13.69 -5.17
CA TYR A 385 10.07 14.80 -6.09
C TYR A 385 11.10 15.91 -5.96
N ASP A 386 11.21 16.77 -6.96
CA ASP A 386 12.14 17.90 -6.94
C ASP A 386 11.64 19.04 -6.03
N VAL A 387 12.51 19.48 -5.12
CA VAL A 387 12.29 20.66 -4.27
C VAL A 387 13.26 21.76 -4.73
N GLY A 388 12.74 22.66 -5.56
CA GLY A 388 13.56 23.64 -6.24
C GLY A 388 14.57 22.98 -7.19
N LYS A 389 15.74 23.59 -7.36
CA LYS A 389 16.77 23.09 -8.31
C LYS A 389 17.86 22.25 -7.65
N GLU A 390 17.97 22.29 -6.32
CA GLU A 390 19.15 21.77 -5.60
C GLU A 390 18.86 20.55 -4.74
N ARG A 391 17.57 20.22 -4.51
CA ARG A 391 17.16 19.19 -3.56
C ARG A 391 16.07 18.30 -4.16
N VAL A 392 16.12 17.03 -3.75
CA VAL A 392 15.13 16.01 -4.08
C VAL A 392 14.52 15.56 -2.75
N PHE A 393 13.23 15.78 -2.56
CA PHE A 393 12.52 15.28 -1.38
C PHE A 393 12.28 13.79 -1.49
N ILE A 394 12.69 13.05 -0.46
CA ILE A 394 12.48 11.60 -0.37
C ILE A 394 11.72 11.35 0.93
N PRO A 395 10.40 11.09 0.88
CA PRO A 395 9.56 10.99 2.08
C PRO A 395 10.06 9.93 3.08
N ALA A 396 10.71 8.88 2.60
CA ALA A 396 11.29 7.82 3.42
C ALA A 396 12.48 8.28 4.29
N LEU A 397 13.09 9.43 4.01
CA LEU A 397 14.21 9.98 4.77
C LEU A 397 13.80 10.96 5.87
N ILE A 398 12.51 11.26 6.02
CA ILE A 398 12.01 12.14 7.08
C ILE A 398 12.16 11.46 8.44
N ARG A 399 12.72 12.18 9.41
CA ARG A 399 13.08 11.63 10.72
C ARG A 399 12.12 12.02 11.83
N GLU A 400 11.64 13.25 11.78
CA GLU A 400 10.90 13.88 12.86
C GLU A 400 9.59 14.46 12.35
N ASP A 401 8.62 14.58 13.26
CA ASP A 401 7.37 15.27 13.02
C ASP A 401 7.43 16.67 13.63
N ASN A 402 7.09 17.68 12.83
CA ASN A 402 6.95 19.06 13.28
C ASN A 402 5.57 19.63 12.92
N LEU A 403 4.60 19.46 13.82
CA LEU A 403 3.23 19.93 13.64
C LEU A 403 3.03 21.44 13.92
N SER A 404 4.09 22.19 14.21
CA SER A 404 3.97 23.61 14.61
C SER A 404 3.18 24.47 13.61
N LYS A 405 3.33 24.22 12.30
CA LYS A 405 2.54 24.91 11.27
C LYS A 405 1.05 24.65 11.42
N TRP A 406 0.67 23.41 11.75
CA TRP A 406 -0.73 23.03 12.00
C TRP A 406 -1.27 23.61 13.30
N GLU A 407 -0.46 23.75 14.35
CA GLU A 407 -0.92 24.19 15.68
C GLU A 407 -1.38 25.66 15.76
N ARG A 408 -1.29 26.41 14.66
CA ARG A 408 -1.86 27.77 14.55
C ARG A 408 -3.36 27.74 14.89
N LYS A 409 -3.82 28.69 15.71
CA LYS A 409 -5.22 28.77 16.12
C LYS A 409 -6.11 29.09 14.91
N GLY A 410 -7.06 28.21 14.64
CA GLY A 410 -8.14 28.48 13.69
C GLY A 410 -9.31 29.18 14.35
N VAL A 411 -10.34 29.48 13.56
CA VAL A 411 -11.49 30.30 13.99
C VAL A 411 -12.78 29.52 14.31
N HIS A 412 -12.86 28.25 13.91
CA HIS A 412 -14.06 27.39 14.04
C HIS A 412 -13.73 26.01 14.62
N TRP A 413 -14.25 24.95 14.00
CA TRP A 413 -13.98 23.57 14.36
C TRP A 413 -12.85 23.00 13.51
N VAL A 414 -12.19 21.98 14.04
CA VAL A 414 -11.47 21.00 13.24
C VAL A 414 -12.47 19.90 12.92
N MET A 415 -12.58 19.55 11.64
CA MET A 415 -13.44 18.47 11.15
C MET A 415 -12.64 17.57 10.23
N GLY A 416 -13.17 16.38 9.93
CA GLY A 416 -12.45 15.50 9.02
C GLY A 416 -13.08 14.13 8.79
N ARG A 417 -12.31 13.31 8.09
CA ARG A 417 -12.60 11.91 7.79
C ARG A 417 -11.42 11.06 8.23
N SER A 418 -11.73 9.84 8.63
CA SER A 418 -10.77 8.76 8.81
C SER A 418 -11.04 7.69 7.77
N LEU A 419 -9.98 7.15 7.20
CA LEU A 419 -10.01 6.03 6.28
C LEU A 419 -9.21 4.89 6.90
N GLN A 420 -9.90 3.79 7.20
CA GLN A 420 -9.31 2.63 7.84
C GLN A 420 -9.71 1.33 7.12
N PRO A 421 -8.97 0.24 7.31
CA PRO A 421 -9.44 -1.07 6.92
C PRO A 421 -10.80 -1.40 7.55
N ARG A 422 -11.70 -1.98 6.76
CA ARG A 422 -13.01 -2.44 7.21
C ARG A 422 -12.89 -3.62 8.19
N GLU A 423 -11.93 -4.51 7.94
CA GLU A 423 -11.60 -5.63 8.84
C GLU A 423 -10.31 -5.30 9.60
N GLU A 424 -10.43 -4.83 10.84
CA GLU A 424 -9.29 -4.35 11.65
C GLU A 424 -8.21 -5.44 11.85
N ASP A 425 -8.61 -6.70 12.05
CA ASP A 425 -7.68 -7.81 12.28
C ASP A 425 -6.87 -8.23 11.03
N LYS A 426 -7.39 -7.97 9.82
CA LYS A 426 -6.82 -8.48 8.55
C LYS A 426 -6.29 -7.39 7.63
N GLY A 427 -7.02 -6.29 7.53
CA GLY A 427 -6.68 -5.23 6.61
C GLY A 427 -5.54 -4.39 7.14
N PHE A 428 -4.78 -3.77 6.25
CA PHE A 428 -3.52 -3.09 6.57
C PHE A 428 -3.22 -2.05 5.50
N ILE A 429 -2.84 -0.84 5.93
CA ILE A 429 -2.39 0.23 5.05
C ILE A 429 -0.86 0.33 5.19
N PRO A 430 -0.08 -0.14 4.21
CA PRO A 430 1.37 -0.04 4.27
C PRO A 430 1.84 1.41 4.33
N SER A 431 2.93 1.66 5.04
CA SER A 431 3.56 3.00 5.09
C SER A 431 3.99 3.53 3.71
N SER A 432 4.21 2.64 2.74
CA SER A 432 4.49 2.98 1.34
C SER A 432 3.33 3.75 0.68
N VAL A 433 2.08 3.45 1.04
CA VAL A 433 0.88 4.18 0.55
C VAL A 433 0.97 5.63 1.01
N PHE A 434 1.25 5.84 2.30
CA PHE A 434 1.36 7.18 2.84
C PHE A 434 2.52 7.96 2.19
N ARG A 435 3.69 7.34 2.00
CA ARG A 435 4.81 8.05 1.32
C ARG A 435 4.49 8.47 -0.10
N LYS A 436 3.83 7.60 -0.88
CA LYS A 436 3.34 7.95 -2.23
C LYS A 436 2.33 9.09 -2.18
N LEU A 437 1.44 9.10 -1.18
CA LEU A 437 0.50 10.19 -0.95
C LEU A 437 1.23 11.51 -0.66
N GLN A 438 2.29 11.51 0.15
CA GLN A 438 3.08 12.72 0.41
C GLN A 438 3.70 13.29 -0.87
N VAL A 439 4.20 12.43 -1.77
CA VAL A 439 4.72 12.86 -3.08
C VAL A 439 3.59 13.41 -3.96
N LEU A 440 2.46 12.70 -4.04
CA LEU A 440 1.31 13.10 -4.84
C LEU A 440 0.74 14.45 -4.39
N LEU A 441 0.54 14.65 -3.08
CA LEU A 441 0.02 15.91 -2.53
C LEU A 441 0.98 17.08 -2.78
N ALA A 442 2.28 16.86 -2.62
CA ALA A 442 3.29 17.89 -2.88
C ALA A 442 3.35 18.32 -4.35
N GLN A 443 3.08 17.39 -5.28
CA GLN A 443 3.08 17.68 -6.73
C GLN A 443 1.70 18.08 -7.26
N HIS A 444 0.65 18.03 -6.45
CA HIS A 444 -0.69 18.34 -6.91
C HIS A 444 -0.88 19.85 -7.09
N GLU A 445 -1.41 20.29 -8.23
CA GLU A 445 -1.60 21.72 -8.57
C GLU A 445 -2.40 22.48 -7.51
N LYS A 446 -3.41 21.82 -6.93
CA LYS A 446 -4.27 22.41 -5.89
C LYS A 446 -3.64 22.45 -4.49
N PHE A 447 -2.66 21.59 -4.21
CA PHE A 447 -2.21 21.33 -2.82
C PHE A 447 -0.74 21.71 -2.56
N GLY A 448 0.15 21.52 -3.55
CA GLY A 448 1.59 21.62 -3.31
C GLY A 448 2.43 22.39 -4.35
N LEU A 449 2.03 22.49 -5.63
CA LEU A 449 2.83 23.20 -6.65
C LEU A 449 2.89 24.74 -6.45
N PRO A 450 3.97 25.42 -6.91
CA PRO A 450 4.36 26.71 -6.37
C PRO A 450 3.58 27.87 -6.99
N ARG A 451 2.73 28.49 -6.17
CA ARG A 451 2.64 29.95 -6.15
C ARG A 451 3.04 30.54 -4.79
N ASP A 452 2.91 29.77 -3.70
CA ASP A 452 3.40 30.08 -2.34
C ASP A 452 3.19 28.83 -1.44
N SER A 453 3.85 27.70 -1.70
CA SER A 453 3.46 26.41 -1.10
C SER A 453 3.76 26.35 0.41
N ASP A 454 2.73 26.51 1.24
CA ASP A 454 2.74 26.22 2.68
C ASP A 454 2.93 24.72 2.99
N TYR A 455 3.09 23.88 1.97
CA TYR A 455 3.26 22.43 2.10
C TYR A 455 4.39 22.08 3.07
N CYS A 456 4.13 21.14 3.94
CA CYS A 456 5.07 20.59 4.90
C CYS A 456 4.74 19.12 5.12
N ALA A 457 5.75 18.28 5.25
CA ALA A 457 5.59 16.86 5.51
C ALA A 457 6.45 16.43 6.69
N GLY A 458 5.90 15.53 7.49
CA GLY A 458 6.59 14.82 8.57
C GLY A 458 6.64 13.32 8.30
N LYS A 459 7.17 12.57 9.27
CA LYS A 459 7.15 11.12 9.26
C LYS A 459 5.71 10.58 9.25
N THR A 460 4.79 11.21 9.97
CA THR A 460 3.39 10.76 10.16
C THR A 460 2.34 11.73 9.62
N PHE A 461 2.75 12.82 8.94
CA PHE A 461 1.78 13.79 8.43
C PHE A 461 2.19 14.50 7.14
N SER A 462 1.21 15.09 6.47
CA SER A 462 1.35 16.14 5.46
C SER A 462 0.40 17.29 5.78
N PHE A 463 0.88 18.51 5.62
CA PHE A 463 0.17 19.74 5.91
C PHE A 463 0.24 20.67 4.69
N PHE A 464 -0.85 21.37 4.38
CA PHE A 464 -0.88 22.41 3.35
C PHE A 464 -2.09 23.34 3.51
N MET A 465 -2.09 24.44 2.76
CA MET A 465 -3.18 25.41 2.69
C MET A 465 -3.95 25.28 1.37
N VAL A 466 -5.27 25.44 1.44
CA VAL A 466 -6.15 25.62 0.28
C VAL A 466 -7.01 26.85 0.52
N GLY A 467 -6.62 27.99 -0.05
CA GLY A 467 -7.24 29.28 0.29
C GLY A 467 -7.09 29.59 1.78
N THR A 468 -8.21 29.69 2.50
CA THR A 468 -8.24 29.93 3.96
C THR A 468 -8.33 28.65 4.80
N GLN A 469 -8.39 27.48 4.15
CA GLN A 469 -8.50 26.17 4.78
C GLN A 469 -7.09 25.60 5.03
N MET A 470 -6.80 25.27 6.29
CA MET A 470 -5.67 24.45 6.69
C MET A 470 -6.07 22.99 6.60
N VAL A 471 -5.24 22.18 5.94
CA VAL A 471 -5.43 20.74 5.82
C VAL A 471 -4.29 20.00 6.49
N LEU A 472 -4.62 18.98 7.27
CA LEU A 472 -3.68 18.04 7.85
C LEU A 472 -4.09 16.62 7.49
N VAL A 473 -3.20 15.92 6.81
CA VAL A 473 -3.29 14.47 6.57
C VAL A 473 -2.36 13.80 7.56
N GLN A 474 -2.87 12.89 8.39
CA GLN A 474 -2.09 12.12 9.35
C GLN A 474 -2.22 10.62 9.09
N PHE A 475 -1.14 9.92 9.39
CA PHE A 475 -1.03 8.49 9.22
C PHE A 475 -0.39 7.89 10.45
N ASP A 476 -1.08 6.91 11.04
CA ASP A 476 -0.54 6.11 12.12
C ASP A 476 -0.43 4.66 11.64
N VAL A 477 0.77 4.11 11.80
CA VAL A 477 1.01 2.67 11.73
C VAL A 477 1.73 2.37 13.02
N ASP A 478 0.94 2.16 14.07
CA ASP A 478 1.51 1.61 15.28
C ASP A 478 1.81 0.13 15.03
N GLU A 479 3.05 -0.16 14.62
CA GLU A 479 3.57 -1.53 14.51
C GLU A 479 3.43 -2.30 15.85
N SER A 480 3.23 -1.60 16.97
CA SER A 480 2.97 -2.18 18.29
C SER A 480 1.48 -2.36 18.63
N HIS A 481 0.55 -1.66 17.94
CA HIS A 481 -0.90 -1.78 18.11
C HIS A 481 -1.63 -1.82 16.75
N PRO A 482 -1.85 -3.01 16.18
CA PRO A 482 -2.41 -3.18 14.82
C PRO A 482 -3.84 -2.65 14.59
N GLY A 483 -4.50 -2.07 15.59
CA GLY A 483 -5.88 -1.57 15.51
C GLY A 483 -6.03 -0.15 14.94
N ASP A 484 -4.94 0.61 14.79
CA ASP A 484 -4.99 2.04 14.41
C ASP A 484 -4.43 2.33 13.00
N ASP A 485 -4.27 1.32 12.14
CA ASP A 485 -3.81 1.51 10.75
C ASP A 485 -4.81 2.34 9.96
N ARG A 486 -4.65 3.66 9.95
CA ARG A 486 -5.60 4.57 9.32
C ARG A 486 -4.97 5.88 8.88
N ILE A 487 -5.63 6.51 7.92
CA ILE A 487 -5.29 7.84 7.44
C ILE A 487 -6.42 8.79 7.82
N ASP A 488 -6.10 9.80 8.62
CA ASP A 488 -7.03 10.85 8.99
C ASP A 488 -6.75 12.10 8.14
N VAL A 489 -7.78 12.66 7.51
CA VAL A 489 -7.71 13.94 6.80
C VAL A 489 -8.57 14.94 7.56
N LEU A 490 -7.92 15.96 8.09
CA LEU A 490 -8.50 17.02 8.89
C LEU A 490 -8.45 18.35 8.15
N VAL A 491 -9.42 19.20 8.43
CA VAL A 491 -9.52 20.55 7.91
C VAL A 491 -9.95 21.51 9.02
N LYS A 492 -9.39 22.72 9.00
CA LYS A 492 -9.87 23.86 9.82
C LYS A 492 -9.68 25.16 9.06
N ARG A 493 -10.42 26.19 9.48
CA ARG A 493 -10.36 27.52 8.85
C ARG A 493 -9.54 28.52 9.64
N MET A 494 -8.87 29.40 8.91
CA MET A 494 -8.08 30.50 9.47
C MET A 494 -8.82 31.83 9.52
N VAL A 495 -9.88 31.99 8.74
CA VAL A 495 -10.70 33.20 8.69
C VAL A 495 -12.15 32.80 8.88
N LYS A 496 -12.91 33.58 9.65
CA LYS A 496 -14.36 33.40 9.78
C LYS A 496 -14.99 33.76 8.44
N GLN A 497 -15.76 32.84 7.87
CA GLN A 497 -16.61 33.19 6.74
C GLN A 497 -17.92 33.72 7.33
N VAL A 498 -18.30 34.94 6.93
CA VAL A 498 -19.57 35.54 7.34
C VAL A 498 -20.42 35.63 6.09
N ASP A 499 -21.35 34.70 5.95
CA ASP A 499 -22.32 34.76 4.86
C ASP A 499 -23.43 35.73 5.29
N VAL A 500 -23.54 36.84 4.56
CA VAL A 500 -24.56 37.87 4.81
C VAL A 500 -25.66 37.69 3.78
N VAL A 501 -26.81 37.18 4.22
CA VAL A 501 -28.01 37.07 3.37
C VAL A 501 -29.02 38.10 3.86
N ASN A 502 -29.47 38.99 2.97
CA ASN A 502 -30.42 40.07 3.30
C ASN A 502 -30.01 40.96 4.49
N GLY A 503 -28.71 41.18 4.70
CA GLY A 503 -28.19 42.03 5.77
C GLY A 503 -28.11 41.36 7.15
N PHE A 504 -28.41 40.06 7.26
CA PHE A 504 -28.24 39.27 8.48
C PHE A 504 -27.10 38.28 8.33
N GLU A 505 -26.31 38.09 9.39
CA GLU A 505 -25.34 37.00 9.47
C GLU A 505 -26.11 35.67 9.58
N VAL A 506 -25.88 34.76 8.63
CA VAL A 506 -26.48 33.41 8.64
C VAL A 506 -25.51 32.42 9.29
N GLU A 507 -26.02 31.31 9.84
CA GLU A 507 -25.17 30.21 10.32
C GLU A 507 -24.23 29.73 9.22
N ASP A 508 -22.94 29.70 9.54
CA ASP A 508 -21.87 29.32 8.62
C ASP A 508 -21.98 27.82 8.26
N HIS A 509 -22.60 27.51 7.12
CA HIS A 509 -22.71 26.15 6.55
C HIS A 509 -21.41 25.68 5.87
N SER A 510 -20.31 26.39 6.06
CA SER A 510 -19.06 26.12 5.36
C SER A 510 -18.39 24.78 5.69
N TYR A 511 -18.85 24.08 6.74
CA TYR A 511 -18.40 22.74 7.07
C TYR A 511 -18.68 21.72 5.96
N HIS A 512 -19.76 21.87 5.17
CA HIS A 512 -20.01 20.98 4.03
C HIS A 512 -18.92 21.13 2.95
N THR A 513 -18.55 22.37 2.63
CA THR A 513 -17.48 22.69 1.68
C THR A 513 -16.10 22.27 2.19
N ASP A 514 -15.87 22.37 3.49
CA ASP A 514 -14.66 21.85 4.14
C ASP A 514 -14.57 20.32 3.99
N LEU A 515 -15.68 19.61 4.22
CA LEU A 515 -15.73 18.17 4.05
C LEU A 515 -15.63 17.72 2.58
N GLU A 516 -16.10 18.51 1.62
CA GLU A 516 -15.86 18.24 0.19
C GLU A 516 -14.37 18.26 -0.17
N LEU A 517 -13.59 19.19 0.40
CA LEU A 517 -12.14 19.18 0.22
C LEU A 517 -11.51 17.92 0.84
N VAL A 518 -11.96 17.53 2.03
CA VAL A 518 -11.53 16.31 2.70
C VAL A 518 -11.83 15.07 1.84
N LEU A 519 -13.02 14.98 1.24
CA LEU A 519 -13.40 13.86 0.38
C LEU A 519 -12.51 13.74 -0.87
N LYS A 520 -12.17 14.87 -1.51
CA LYS A 520 -11.26 14.88 -2.66
C LYS A 520 -9.89 14.28 -2.32
N ILE A 521 -9.39 14.55 -1.11
CA ILE A 521 -8.12 13.96 -0.65
C ILE A 521 -8.32 12.47 -0.35
N MET A 522 -9.44 12.09 0.30
CA MET A 522 -9.74 10.68 0.57
C MET A 522 -9.82 9.83 -0.70
N GLU A 523 -10.36 10.37 -1.79
CA GLU A 523 -10.37 9.70 -3.10
C GLU A 523 -8.96 9.41 -3.62
N LEU A 524 -8.00 10.32 -3.41
CA LEU A 524 -6.59 10.07 -3.74
C LEU A 524 -6.00 8.95 -2.89
N VAL A 525 -6.30 8.93 -1.59
CA VAL A 525 -5.83 7.88 -0.67
C VAL A 525 -6.39 6.52 -1.09
N GLU A 526 -7.70 6.44 -1.35
CA GLU A 526 -8.37 5.21 -1.80
C GLU A 526 -7.80 4.73 -3.14
N GLY A 527 -7.55 5.64 -4.08
CA GLY A 527 -6.89 5.31 -5.36
C GLY A 527 -5.52 4.66 -5.15
N LEU A 528 -4.68 5.24 -4.29
CA LEU A 528 -3.35 4.68 -3.96
C LEU A 528 -3.44 3.34 -3.23
N CYS A 529 -4.37 3.20 -2.28
CA CYS A 529 -4.66 1.93 -1.62
C CYS A 529 -5.12 0.88 -2.63
N HIS A 530 -5.98 1.21 -3.58
CA HIS A 530 -6.47 0.26 -4.58
C HIS A 530 -5.36 -0.21 -5.55
N GLN A 531 -4.39 0.65 -5.82
CA GLN A 531 -3.20 0.32 -6.59
C GLN A 531 -2.21 -0.55 -5.81
N THR A 532 -1.96 -0.23 -4.54
CA THR A 532 -0.89 -0.87 -3.74
C THR A 532 -1.38 -2.11 -2.97
N CYS A 533 -2.66 -2.12 -2.58
CA CYS A 533 -3.29 -3.12 -1.72
C CYS A 533 -4.65 -3.56 -2.29
N PRO A 534 -4.66 -4.33 -3.39
CA PRO A 534 -5.87 -4.65 -4.16
C PRO A 534 -6.96 -5.42 -3.40
N SER A 535 -6.62 -6.18 -2.36
CA SER A 535 -7.59 -6.90 -1.51
C SER A 535 -8.14 -6.05 -0.37
N LEU A 536 -7.57 -4.87 -0.10
CA LEU A 536 -7.94 -4.06 1.03
C LEU A 536 -9.32 -3.43 0.82
N GLU A 537 -10.23 -3.74 1.73
CA GLU A 537 -11.52 -3.06 1.84
C GLU A 537 -11.41 -1.94 2.87
N LEU A 538 -11.83 -0.75 2.46
CA LEU A 538 -11.74 0.45 3.28
C LEU A 538 -13.14 0.86 3.77
N GLU A 539 -13.15 1.53 4.91
CA GLU A 539 -14.32 2.18 5.48
C GLU A 539 -13.99 3.64 5.78
N ARG A 540 -14.90 4.54 5.40
CA ARG A 540 -14.84 5.96 5.77
C ARG A 540 -15.59 6.16 7.08
N LYS A 541 -14.94 6.82 8.04
CA LYS A 541 -15.56 7.29 9.28
C LYS A 541 -15.49 8.81 9.39
N ALA A 542 -16.55 9.43 9.89
CA ALA A 542 -16.52 10.83 10.27
C ALA A 542 -15.79 10.99 11.59
N ILE A 543 -14.90 11.98 11.66
CA ILE A 543 -14.18 12.33 12.88
C ILE A 543 -15.01 13.35 13.65
N GLY A 544 -15.24 13.06 14.93
CA GLY A 544 -15.92 13.98 15.83
C GLY A 544 -15.16 15.30 15.95
N PRO A 545 -15.81 16.45 15.71
CA PRO A 545 -15.12 17.72 15.64
C PRO A 545 -14.66 18.20 17.02
N TRP A 546 -13.68 19.11 17.02
CA TRP A 546 -13.23 19.82 18.22
C TRP A 546 -12.90 21.27 17.89
N ARG A 547 -12.61 22.09 18.90
CA ARG A 547 -12.32 23.51 18.67
C ARG A 547 -10.96 23.71 18.00
N ALA A 548 -10.88 24.58 17.01
CA ALA A 548 -9.64 24.87 16.29
C ALA A 548 -8.61 25.69 17.09
N ASP A 549 -8.99 26.19 18.27
CA ASP A 549 -8.11 26.88 19.21
C ASP A 549 -7.60 25.98 20.35
N SER A 550 -8.00 24.71 20.39
CA SER A 550 -7.45 23.71 21.30
C SER A 550 -6.28 22.96 20.65
N ALA A 551 -5.54 22.22 21.48
CA ALA A 551 -4.54 21.27 20.99
C ALA A 551 -5.18 20.25 20.04
N THR A 552 -4.39 19.75 19.10
CA THR A 552 -4.79 18.68 18.19
C THR A 552 -5.10 17.42 19.00
N VAL A 553 -6.28 16.85 18.79
CA VAL A 553 -6.65 15.59 19.44
C VAL A 553 -5.78 14.46 18.87
N PRO A 554 -5.06 13.69 19.70
CA PRO A 554 -4.30 12.52 19.26
C PRO A 554 -5.16 11.54 18.47
N MET A 555 -4.58 10.80 17.51
CA MET A 555 -5.35 9.88 16.66
C MET A 555 -6.13 8.85 17.50
N ALA A 556 -5.48 8.21 18.47
CA ALA A 556 -6.13 7.22 19.36
C ALA A 556 -7.35 7.76 20.14
N ASP A 557 -7.42 9.06 20.41
CA ASP A 557 -8.48 9.68 21.21
C ASP A 557 -9.65 10.22 20.37
N ARG A 558 -9.57 10.13 19.04
CA ARG A 558 -10.61 10.66 18.13
C ARG A 558 -11.85 9.78 18.16
N LYS A 559 -13.00 10.41 18.35
CA LYS A 559 -14.30 9.75 18.21
C LYS A 559 -14.62 9.56 16.73
N LEU A 560 -14.91 8.33 16.33
CA LEU A 560 -15.22 7.98 14.94
C LEU A 560 -16.65 7.45 14.83
N ILE A 561 -17.36 7.82 13.77
CA ILE A 561 -18.67 7.23 13.41
C ILE A 561 -18.62 6.81 11.94
N PRO A 562 -18.97 5.55 11.59
CA PRO A 562 -19.10 5.15 10.19
C PRO A 562 -19.99 6.09 9.38
N VAL A 563 -19.51 6.52 8.22
CA VAL A 563 -20.26 7.44 7.36
C VAL A 563 -21.58 6.81 6.90
N ASP A 564 -21.60 5.51 6.62
CA ASP A 564 -22.81 4.79 6.22
C ASP A 564 -23.87 4.81 7.35
N GLU A 565 -23.43 4.73 8.61
CA GLU A 565 -24.31 4.88 9.76
C GLU A 565 -24.90 6.29 9.85
N LEU A 566 -24.07 7.32 9.63
CA LEU A 566 -24.54 8.71 9.60
C LEU A 566 -25.57 8.94 8.48
N LYS A 567 -25.31 8.42 7.28
CA LYS A 567 -26.24 8.51 6.14
C LYS A 567 -27.59 7.85 6.47
N MET A 568 -27.56 6.66 7.08
CA MET A 568 -28.79 5.98 7.53
C MET A 568 -29.55 6.79 8.58
N ARG A 569 -28.86 7.35 9.58
CA ARG A 569 -29.48 8.17 10.63
C ARG A 569 -30.11 9.44 10.05
N VAL A 570 -29.42 10.12 9.14
CA VAL A 570 -29.95 11.32 8.46
C VAL A 570 -31.15 10.98 7.59
N GLY A 571 -31.09 9.90 6.81
CA GLY A 571 -32.23 9.47 5.99
C GLY A 571 -33.47 9.11 6.81
N LYS A 572 -33.29 8.61 8.04
CA LYS A 572 -34.40 8.20 8.92
C LYS A 572 -34.91 9.32 9.84
N HIS A 573 -34.03 10.18 10.35
CA HIS A 573 -34.32 11.13 11.42
C HIS A 573 -34.09 12.59 11.04
N GLY A 574 -33.70 12.86 9.79
CA GLY A 574 -33.40 14.19 9.29
C GLY A 574 -32.00 14.69 9.68
N LEU A 575 -31.60 15.79 9.04
CA LEU A 575 -30.27 16.42 9.16
C LEU A 575 -29.97 16.89 10.58
N HIS A 576 -30.98 17.41 11.27
CA HIS A 576 -30.86 18.02 12.60
C HIS A 576 -30.88 17.01 13.75
N SER A 577 -30.95 15.72 13.44
CA SER A 577 -30.86 14.67 14.46
C SER A 577 -29.50 14.74 15.18
N SER A 578 -29.54 14.71 16.50
CA SER A 578 -28.36 14.87 17.35
C SER A 578 -27.46 13.63 17.35
N THR A 579 -26.15 13.85 17.39
CA THR A 579 -25.16 12.81 17.71
C THR A 579 -24.92 12.75 19.23
N THR A 580 -24.11 11.78 19.67
CA THR A 580 -23.54 11.75 21.03
C THR A 580 -22.30 12.64 21.18
N MET A 581 -21.83 13.27 20.09
CA MET A 581 -20.63 14.10 20.06
C MET A 581 -20.95 15.54 20.47
N ARG A 582 -19.97 16.20 21.10
CA ARG A 582 -20.08 17.58 21.56
C ARG A 582 -18.79 18.34 21.32
N VAL A 583 -18.92 19.62 20.96
CA VAL A 583 -17.82 20.60 20.92
C VAL A 583 -18.07 21.63 22.02
N GLY A 584 -17.37 21.47 23.15
CA GLY A 584 -17.71 22.22 24.36
C GLY A 584 -19.12 21.87 24.83
N THR A 585 -20.02 22.86 24.86
CA THR A 585 -21.43 22.67 25.23
C THR A 585 -22.33 22.35 24.04
N VAL A 586 -21.86 22.54 22.81
CA VAL A 586 -22.64 22.39 21.58
C VAL A 586 -22.75 20.92 21.19
N VAL A 587 -23.98 20.43 20.98
CA VAL A 587 -24.24 19.09 20.46
C VAL A 587 -24.07 19.10 18.94
N VAL A 588 -23.32 18.14 18.41
CA VAL A 588 -23.10 18.03 16.95
C VAL A 588 -24.27 17.30 16.31
N GLN A 589 -24.81 17.83 15.22
CA GLN A 589 -25.88 17.20 14.44
C GLN A 589 -25.30 16.23 13.40
N ASN A 590 -26.04 15.18 13.03
CA ASN A 590 -25.58 14.19 12.05
C ASN A 590 -25.29 14.83 10.68
N GLY A 591 -26.13 15.78 10.24
CA GLY A 591 -25.94 16.49 8.96
C GLY A 591 -24.62 17.28 8.90
N GLN A 592 -24.17 17.86 10.02
CA GLN A 592 -22.90 18.63 10.08
C GLN A 592 -21.66 17.76 9.86
N LEU A 593 -21.80 16.44 10.01
CA LEU A 593 -20.72 15.48 9.77
C LEU A 593 -20.72 14.95 8.35
N LEU A 594 -21.61 15.38 7.46
CA LEU A 594 -21.70 14.94 6.07
C LEU A 594 -21.30 16.07 5.11
N SER A 595 -20.68 15.72 4.00
CA SER A 595 -20.37 16.64 2.91
C SER A 595 -21.63 16.97 2.08
N ALA A 596 -21.55 17.97 1.20
CA ALA A 596 -22.68 18.36 0.35
C ALA A 596 -23.12 17.22 -0.58
N SER A 597 -22.17 16.58 -1.26
CA SER A 597 -22.41 15.46 -2.18
C SER A 597 -23.03 14.24 -1.49
N GLU A 598 -22.64 13.98 -0.24
CA GLU A 598 -23.24 12.91 0.56
C GLU A 598 -24.70 13.20 0.91
N LEU A 599 -25.04 14.45 1.20
CA LEU A 599 -26.42 14.87 1.47
C LEU A 599 -27.30 14.81 0.22
N GLU A 600 -26.78 15.25 -0.93
CA GLU A 600 -27.45 15.13 -2.24
C GLU A 600 -27.76 13.66 -2.58
N THR A 601 -26.83 12.75 -2.28
CA THR A 601 -27.02 11.31 -2.48
C THR A 601 -28.14 10.74 -1.59
N ILE A 602 -28.27 11.22 -0.35
CA ILE A 602 -29.38 10.79 0.53
C ILE A 602 -30.71 11.28 -0.03
N ASN A 603 -30.81 12.56 -0.42
CA ASN A 603 -32.04 13.15 -0.92
C ASN A 603 -32.54 12.49 -2.21
N SER A 604 -31.63 12.20 -3.15
CA SER A 604 -31.97 11.48 -4.38
C SER A 604 -32.51 10.07 -4.12
N ASN A 605 -31.90 9.32 -3.19
CA ASN A 605 -32.36 7.99 -2.80
C ASN A 605 -33.73 8.00 -2.09
N VAL A 606 -33.99 9.00 -1.24
CA VAL A 606 -35.30 9.19 -0.59
C VAL A 606 -36.38 9.48 -1.64
N ASN A 607 -36.10 10.38 -2.59
CA ASN A 607 -37.03 10.72 -3.66
C ASN A 607 -37.31 9.53 -4.60
N GLN A 608 -36.29 8.73 -4.94
CA GLN A 608 -36.50 7.49 -5.71
C GLN A 608 -37.33 6.46 -4.96
N SER A 609 -37.10 6.29 -3.65
CA SER A 609 -37.87 5.35 -2.82
C SER A 609 -39.34 5.77 -2.70
N LEU A 610 -39.63 7.07 -2.64
CA LEU A 610 -40.98 7.63 -2.65
C LEU A 610 -41.66 7.43 -4.01
N LEU A 611 -40.95 7.61 -5.12
CA LEU A 611 -41.46 7.37 -6.48
C LEU A 611 -41.81 5.90 -6.71
N ILE A 612 -40.99 4.96 -6.22
CA ILE A 612 -41.26 3.51 -6.31
C ILE A 612 -42.49 3.14 -5.45
N ALA A 613 -42.60 3.70 -4.24
CA ALA A 613 -43.76 3.49 -3.38
C ALA A 613 -45.06 4.07 -3.97
N GLN A 614 -44.97 5.12 -4.79
CA GLN A 614 -46.11 5.69 -5.52
C GLN A 614 -46.47 4.89 -6.78
N SER A 615 -45.52 4.18 -7.40
CA SER A 615 -45.78 3.32 -8.58
C SER A 615 -46.34 1.94 -8.24
N ASP A 616 -46.18 1.46 -7.00
CA ASP A 616 -46.70 0.17 -6.52
C ASP A 616 -48.13 0.27 -5.90
N MET A 617 -48.78 1.43 -6.00
CA MET A 617 -50.18 1.57 -5.64
C MET A 617 -51.07 0.96 -6.75
N PRO A 618 -51.91 -0.06 -6.47
CA PRO A 618 -52.80 -0.62 -7.48
C PRO A 618 -53.84 0.44 -7.90
N PRO A 619 -54.32 0.43 -9.17
CA PRO A 619 -55.35 1.36 -9.59
C PRO A 619 -56.61 1.10 -8.77
N SER A 620 -56.94 2.02 -7.86
CA SER A 620 -58.15 1.91 -7.05
C SER A 620 -59.37 2.03 -7.97
N SER A 621 -60.15 0.95 -8.01
CA SER A 621 -61.49 0.92 -8.55
C SER A 621 -62.35 1.95 -7.86
N LEU A 622 -62.82 2.94 -8.63
CA LEU A 622 -63.93 3.82 -8.26
C LEU A 622 -65.15 2.99 -7.86
N PRO A 623 -65.92 3.46 -6.85
CA PRO A 623 -67.36 3.39 -6.91
C PRO A 623 -67.96 4.80 -6.92
N MET A 624 -69.02 4.92 -7.70
CA MET A 624 -69.87 6.10 -7.84
C MET A 624 -70.65 6.40 -6.55
N ALA A 625 -70.64 7.70 -6.20
CA ALA A 625 -71.65 8.52 -5.51
C ALA A 625 -72.33 8.03 -4.22
N ASP A 626 -72.22 8.82 -3.15
CA ASP A 626 -73.37 9.63 -2.69
C ASP A 626 -72.93 10.81 -1.80
N GLU A 627 -73.72 11.88 -1.83
CA GLU A 627 -73.50 13.16 -1.15
C GLU A 627 -73.70 13.07 0.37
N THR A 628 -72.86 13.74 1.16
CA THR A 628 -73.27 14.63 2.29
C THR A 628 -72.06 15.30 2.93
N GLU A 629 -72.18 16.62 3.11
CA GLU A 629 -71.31 17.47 3.93
C GLU A 629 -71.37 17.05 5.42
N GLU A 630 -70.21 16.91 6.07
CA GLU A 630 -69.99 17.49 7.40
C GLU A 630 -68.49 17.49 7.76
N ALA A 631 -68.05 18.62 8.28
CA ALA A 631 -66.65 18.96 8.56
C ALA A 631 -66.14 18.33 9.88
N VAL A 632 -64.97 17.66 9.84
CA VAL A 632 -64.11 17.46 11.02
C VAL A 632 -62.62 17.48 10.61
N LYS A 633 -61.92 18.51 11.09
CA LYS A 633 -60.50 18.62 11.48
C LYS A 633 -59.49 17.66 10.82
N GLN A 634 -58.58 18.22 10.02
CA GLN A 634 -57.24 17.66 9.80
C GLN A 634 -56.20 18.45 10.58
N ASP A 635 -55.42 17.68 11.32
CA ASP A 635 -54.31 18.02 12.19
C ASP A 635 -53.04 18.24 11.35
N GLU A 636 -52.19 19.15 11.82
CA GLU A 636 -50.94 19.56 11.20
C GLU A 636 -49.92 18.40 11.21
N THR A 637 -49.39 17.99 10.06
CA THR A 637 -48.05 17.35 9.92
C THR A 637 -47.71 17.16 8.44
N GLN A 638 -47.60 18.26 7.70
CA GLN A 638 -47.07 18.23 6.33
C GLN A 638 -46.39 19.58 6.01
N GLY A 639 -45.36 19.91 6.79
CA GLY A 639 -44.68 21.22 6.73
C GLY A 639 -43.16 21.19 6.53
N ASP A 640 -42.52 20.03 6.50
CA ASP A 640 -41.04 19.95 6.53
C ASP A 640 -40.38 19.39 5.25
N ALA A 641 -41.14 19.07 4.20
CA ALA A 641 -40.59 18.55 2.95
C ALA A 641 -40.33 19.63 1.88
N GLU A 642 -40.97 20.80 1.94
CA GLU A 642 -40.94 21.79 0.85
C GLU A 642 -39.98 22.98 1.06
N ARG A 643 -39.26 23.07 2.21
CA ARG A 643 -38.24 24.12 2.41
C ARG A 643 -36.89 23.85 1.74
N ILE A 644 -36.69 22.66 1.18
CA ILE A 644 -35.39 22.19 0.64
C ILE A 644 -35.12 22.75 -0.78
N ILE A 645 -36.11 23.31 -1.49
CA ILE A 645 -35.94 23.78 -2.87
C ILE A 645 -35.39 25.23 -2.96
N SER A 646 -35.45 26.02 -1.89
CA SER A 646 -35.14 27.47 -1.98
C SER A 646 -33.67 27.89 -1.76
N VAL A 647 -32.75 26.98 -1.43
CA VAL A 647 -31.35 27.36 -1.11
C VAL A 647 -30.31 26.84 -2.11
N VAL A 648 -30.68 25.97 -3.05
CA VAL A 648 -29.71 25.34 -3.99
C VAL A 648 -29.99 25.66 -5.47
N THR A 649 -31.02 26.46 -5.81
CA THR A 649 -31.34 26.78 -7.22
C THR A 649 -31.43 28.26 -7.60
N GLU A 650 -31.17 29.21 -6.70
CA GLU A 650 -31.05 30.64 -7.06
C GLU A 650 -29.59 31.14 -7.00
N GLU A 651 -28.74 30.69 -7.92
CA GLU A 651 -27.46 31.39 -8.16
C GLU A 651 -27.08 31.57 -9.63
N HIS A 652 -27.91 31.16 -10.58
CA HIS A 652 -27.68 31.41 -12.01
C HIS A 652 -28.96 31.90 -12.70
N HIS A 653 -29.32 33.17 -12.49
CA HIS A 653 -29.81 34.10 -13.53
C HIS A 653 -30.37 35.36 -12.85
N ARG A 654 -29.69 36.50 -13.01
CA ARG A 654 -30.28 37.75 -13.50
C ARG A 654 -29.21 38.82 -13.70
N ILE A 655 -28.87 39.03 -14.97
CA ILE A 655 -28.22 40.23 -15.50
C ILE A 655 -29.34 41.18 -15.94
N GLY A 656 -29.44 42.34 -15.26
CA GLY A 656 -29.91 43.66 -15.74
C GLY A 656 -31.35 43.85 -16.27
N PRO A 657 -31.75 45.12 -16.51
CA PRO A 657 -31.09 46.39 -16.23
C PRO A 657 -31.49 47.03 -14.88
#